data_AF-A0A9N8KWT3-F1
#
_entry.id   AF-A0A9N8KWT3-F1
#
_cell.length_a   1.000
_cell.length_b   1.000
_cell.length_c   1.000
_cell.angle_alpha   90.00
_cell.angle_beta   90.00
_cell.angle_gamma   90.00
#
_symmetry.space_group_name_H-M   'P 1'
#
loop_
_entity.id
_entity.type
_entity.pdbx_description
1 polymer ?
#
loop_
_entity_poly.entity_id
_entity_poly.type
_entity_poly.pdbx_seq_one_letter_code
_entity_poly.pdbx_strand_id
1 'polypeptide(L)'
;MYLNIMSGRRSDTILFHHQGGVDVGDVDALALRLEVPVDSFPSGEDVERVLLKNIKSAPMKRLLTTFILALYRVYVDLYFTYMEINPIVVTNERIYLLDLAAKLDQTADFICAKNWGEIHFPPPFGRDAYPEEAHIADLDAKSGASLKLTVLNKSGRIWTMVAGGGASVVYTDTICELGGAAELANYGEYSGAPTESQTADYAKTIFSLMCREKHANGKVLIIGGGIANFTNVADTFRGIITAIETYKDALIQYNITIFVRRGGPNYQEGLRQMREVGHRLRIPLYVFGPESNMTAIVGLALGQSPIPKEHQLDYAPKQLPKPQAAPKPKLDIPELNHKLLDLVCSQAPTRKDLGQGVVTTMSLFSDRTKAIIWGMQNRAIQGMLDFDYICRRTEPSVVAIVYPFTADHKQKYYFGNKEVFIPVFSDMDVAMRKHQEATVLVNFASLRSAYDSTMQAMQHPQINTVVIIAEGIPENMTRKIIKLADTRGVNVIGPATVGGIKPGCFKIGNTAGMIDNIIDSKLYRPGSVAYVSRSGGMSNELNNIISKEADGVCEGVAIGGDRYPGTTFIDHLLRYETDPNIKMLVLLGEVGGVEEYHVCRAVRDGLIKKPIVAWCIGTCSDMFTSEVQFGHAGSLAGSAMEKAVAKNAALRAYGAEVPDSFDALGVSVNKVYQKLVKEGKIIVKEEVDPPKVPMDYDWARKLGIIRKPAAFISTICDERGNELSYCGVPISQVLERNLGVGGTISLLW
;
A
#
# COMPACT_ATOMS: atom_id res chain seq x y z
N MET A 1 -21.23 -7.76 -34.04
CA MET A 1 -21.21 -8.64 -32.84
C MET A 1 -20.37 -7.95 -31.77
N TYR A 2 -20.52 -8.36 -30.52
CA TYR A 2 -19.78 -7.86 -29.38
C TYR A 2 -18.99 -9.01 -28.74
N LEU A 3 -17.77 -8.73 -28.31
CA LEU A 3 -16.93 -9.65 -27.54
C LEU A 3 -16.15 -8.85 -26.49
N ASN A 4 -16.11 -9.38 -25.27
CA ASN A 4 -15.32 -8.82 -24.18
C ASN A 4 -14.67 -9.96 -23.38
N ILE A 5 -13.42 -9.77 -22.99
CA ILE A 5 -12.67 -10.64 -22.08
C ILE A 5 -12.22 -9.78 -20.92
N MET A 6 -12.54 -10.18 -19.69
CA MET A 6 -12.17 -9.45 -18.49
C MET A 6 -11.66 -10.40 -17.41
N SER A 7 -10.62 -9.98 -16.69
CA SER A 7 -10.05 -10.78 -15.61
C SER A 7 -10.82 -10.59 -14.31
N GLY A 8 -11.20 -11.70 -13.69
CA GLY A 8 -11.70 -11.79 -12.33
C GLY A 8 -10.74 -12.59 -11.43
N ARG A 9 -11.00 -12.57 -10.12
CA ARG A 9 -10.13 -13.21 -9.11
C ARG A 9 -9.88 -14.70 -9.34
N ARG A 10 -10.87 -15.45 -9.86
CA ARG A 10 -10.84 -16.93 -9.98
C ARG A 10 -11.00 -17.45 -11.41
N SER A 11 -11.44 -16.60 -12.31
CA SER A 11 -11.66 -16.90 -13.73
C SER A 11 -11.47 -15.65 -14.56
N ASP A 12 -11.22 -15.82 -15.84
CA ASP A 12 -11.43 -14.79 -16.84
C ASP A 12 -12.83 -14.99 -17.43
N THR A 13 -13.59 -13.91 -17.58
CA THR A 13 -14.95 -13.95 -18.10
C THR A 13 -14.93 -13.54 -19.57
N ILE A 14 -15.41 -14.42 -20.46
CA ILE A 14 -15.64 -14.12 -21.87
C ILE A 14 -17.13 -13.83 -22.07
N LEU A 15 -17.44 -12.62 -22.53
CA LEU A 15 -18.78 -12.18 -22.88
C LEU A 15 -18.94 -12.12 -24.40
N PHE A 16 -20.03 -12.66 -24.91
CA PHE A 16 -20.37 -12.59 -26.34
C PHE A 16 -21.82 -12.20 -26.55
N HIS A 17 -22.06 -11.25 -27.47
CA HIS A 17 -23.41 -10.93 -27.92
C HIS A 17 -23.48 -10.80 -29.44
N HIS A 18 -24.45 -11.51 -30.04
CA HIS A 18 -24.62 -11.54 -31.49
C HIS A 18 -25.03 -10.19 -32.11
N GLN A 19 -25.71 -9.31 -31.35
CA GLN A 19 -26.13 -7.97 -31.77
C GLN A 19 -25.22 -6.89 -31.15
N GLY A 20 -24.01 -6.74 -31.68
CA GLY A 20 -23.11 -5.64 -31.27
C GLY A 20 -23.36 -4.35 -32.04
N GLY A 21 -22.48 -3.37 -31.88
CA GLY A 21 -22.59 -2.03 -32.45
C GLY A 21 -22.85 -0.97 -31.39
N VAL A 22 -23.15 0.25 -31.83
CA VAL A 22 -23.40 1.40 -30.96
C VAL A 22 -24.64 1.20 -30.08
N ASP A 23 -25.64 0.47 -30.57
CA ASP A 23 -26.94 0.26 -29.90
C ASP A 23 -27.01 -1.06 -29.10
N VAL A 24 -25.86 -1.58 -28.63
CA VAL A 24 -25.80 -2.87 -27.91
C VAL A 24 -26.54 -2.86 -26.55
N GLY A 25 -26.77 -1.68 -25.96
CA GLY A 25 -27.49 -1.52 -24.70
C GLY A 25 -26.70 -2.03 -23.48
N ASP A 26 -27.41 -2.55 -22.47
CA ASP A 26 -26.80 -3.14 -21.27
C ASP A 26 -26.26 -4.55 -21.58
N VAL A 27 -24.98 -4.57 -21.97
CA VAL A 27 -24.33 -5.79 -22.45
C VAL A 27 -24.13 -6.82 -21.34
N ASP A 28 -23.96 -6.38 -20.09
CA ASP A 28 -23.78 -7.28 -18.95
C ASP A 28 -25.02 -8.14 -18.68
N ALA A 29 -26.20 -7.59 -18.95
CA ALA A 29 -27.47 -8.31 -18.85
C ALA A 29 -27.77 -9.19 -20.08
N LEU A 30 -27.31 -8.77 -21.27
CA LEU A 30 -27.70 -9.38 -22.55
C LEU A 30 -26.69 -10.39 -23.11
N ALA A 31 -25.42 -10.29 -22.73
CA ALA A 31 -24.35 -11.12 -23.26
C ALA A 31 -24.36 -12.54 -22.67
N LEU A 32 -23.92 -13.48 -23.50
CA LEU A 32 -23.63 -14.84 -23.07
C LEU A 32 -22.27 -14.87 -22.39
N ARG A 33 -22.18 -15.60 -21.29
CA ARG A 33 -21.01 -15.60 -20.40
C ARG A 33 -20.37 -16.97 -20.33
N LEU A 34 -19.06 -17.02 -20.52
CA LEU A 34 -18.23 -18.20 -20.30
C LEU A 34 -17.13 -17.85 -19.30
N GLU A 35 -17.10 -18.56 -18.18
CA GLU A 35 -16.04 -18.45 -17.18
C GLU A 35 -14.90 -19.41 -17.52
N VAL A 36 -13.68 -18.88 -17.68
CA VAL A 36 -12.47 -19.67 -17.87
C VAL A 36 -11.68 -19.66 -16.57
N PRO A 37 -11.59 -20.78 -15.83
CA PRO A 37 -10.84 -20.83 -14.59
C PRO A 37 -9.38 -20.40 -14.75
N VAL A 38 -8.80 -19.79 -13.71
CA VAL A 38 -7.37 -19.45 -13.68
C VAL A 38 -6.52 -20.66 -14.05
N ASP A 39 -5.52 -20.45 -14.90
CA ASP A 39 -4.59 -21.48 -15.36
C ASP A 39 -5.29 -22.59 -16.17
N SER A 40 -6.28 -22.21 -16.97
CA SER A 40 -6.96 -23.08 -17.95
C SER A 40 -7.29 -22.32 -19.24
N PHE A 41 -7.65 -23.07 -20.28
CA PHE A 41 -8.09 -22.53 -21.58
C PHE A 41 -9.47 -23.11 -21.92
N PRO A 42 -10.38 -22.32 -22.53
CA PRO A 42 -11.68 -22.82 -22.96
C PRO A 42 -11.51 -23.80 -24.12
N SER A 43 -12.37 -24.83 -24.20
CA SER A 43 -12.43 -25.70 -25.37
C SER A 43 -13.28 -25.07 -26.48
N GLY A 44 -13.06 -25.49 -27.73
CA GLY A 44 -13.92 -25.07 -28.84
C GLY A 44 -15.38 -25.47 -28.64
N GLU A 45 -15.63 -26.63 -28.04
CA GLU A 45 -16.97 -27.10 -27.71
C GLU A 45 -17.66 -26.16 -26.69
N ASP A 46 -16.95 -25.73 -25.65
CA ASP A 46 -17.49 -24.81 -24.65
C ASP A 46 -17.86 -23.46 -25.27
N VAL A 47 -16.99 -22.92 -26.12
CA VAL A 47 -17.25 -21.67 -26.86
C VAL A 47 -18.49 -21.82 -27.74
N GLU A 48 -18.60 -22.91 -28.50
CA GLU A 48 -19.74 -23.13 -29.40
C GLU A 48 -21.06 -23.35 -28.66
N ARG A 49 -21.02 -24.09 -27.57
CA ARG A 49 -22.17 -24.45 -26.74
C ARG A 49 -22.68 -23.27 -25.92
N VAL A 50 -21.78 -22.47 -25.35
CA VAL A 50 -22.11 -21.39 -24.41
C VAL A 50 -22.24 -20.06 -25.12
N LEU A 51 -21.18 -19.59 -25.80
CA LEU A 51 -21.11 -18.24 -26.37
C LEU A 51 -21.77 -18.15 -27.74
N LEU A 52 -21.59 -19.15 -28.61
CA LEU A 52 -22.07 -19.09 -30.00
C LEU A 52 -23.39 -19.82 -30.23
N LYS A 53 -24.16 -20.13 -29.16
CA LYS A 53 -25.42 -20.87 -29.26
C LYS A 53 -26.46 -20.20 -30.18
N ASN A 54 -26.43 -18.87 -30.28
CA ASN A 54 -27.33 -18.08 -31.12
C ASN A 54 -26.85 -17.94 -32.57
N ILE A 55 -25.64 -18.41 -32.91
CA ILE A 55 -25.10 -18.37 -34.27
C ILE A 55 -25.51 -19.64 -35.03
N LYS A 56 -26.34 -19.47 -36.07
CA LYS A 56 -26.89 -20.58 -36.87
C LYS A 56 -25.96 -21.06 -37.99
N SER A 57 -25.13 -20.17 -38.54
CA SER A 57 -24.23 -20.50 -39.65
C SER A 57 -23.04 -21.32 -39.15
N ALA A 58 -22.92 -22.58 -39.58
CA ALA A 58 -21.82 -23.46 -39.19
C ALA A 58 -20.43 -22.95 -39.62
N PRO A 59 -20.23 -22.42 -40.85
CA PRO A 59 -18.96 -21.79 -41.24
C PRO A 59 -18.61 -20.60 -40.34
N MET A 60 -19.57 -19.72 -40.05
CA MET A 60 -19.38 -18.56 -39.18
C MET A 60 -19.07 -18.98 -37.75
N LYS A 61 -19.75 -20.01 -37.23
CA LYS A 61 -19.51 -20.55 -35.90
C LYS A 61 -18.07 -21.06 -35.80
N ARG A 62 -17.60 -21.90 -36.74
CA ARG A 62 -16.21 -22.38 -36.76
C ARG A 62 -15.20 -21.25 -36.78
N LEU A 63 -15.42 -20.24 -37.64
CA LEU A 63 -14.56 -19.07 -37.77
C LEU A 63 -14.46 -18.29 -36.45
N LEU A 64 -15.61 -18.02 -35.81
CA LEU A 64 -15.67 -17.33 -34.51
C LEU A 64 -15.05 -18.16 -33.39
N THR A 65 -15.26 -19.48 -33.37
CA THR A 65 -14.61 -20.37 -32.40
C THR A 65 -13.09 -20.26 -32.49
N THR A 66 -12.52 -20.40 -33.69
CA THR A 66 -11.07 -20.27 -33.91
C THR A 66 -10.56 -18.91 -33.48
N PHE A 67 -11.29 -17.84 -33.82
CA PHE A 67 -10.91 -16.48 -33.44
C PHE A 67 -10.94 -16.24 -31.94
N ILE A 68 -12.01 -16.62 -31.24
CA ILE A 68 -12.15 -16.43 -29.79
C ILE A 68 -11.05 -17.18 -29.03
N LEU A 69 -10.74 -18.42 -29.43
CA LEU A 69 -9.67 -19.21 -28.82
C LEU A 69 -8.29 -18.56 -29.03
N ALA A 70 -8.01 -18.08 -30.25
CA ALA A 70 -6.76 -17.39 -30.55
C ALA A 70 -6.66 -16.04 -29.80
N LEU A 71 -7.76 -15.28 -29.74
CA LEU A 71 -7.81 -14.00 -29.05
C LEU A 71 -7.61 -14.18 -27.54
N TYR A 72 -8.23 -15.20 -26.94
CA TYR A 72 -8.02 -15.51 -25.53
C TYR A 72 -6.56 -15.89 -25.24
N ARG A 73 -5.89 -16.57 -26.17
CA ARG A 73 -4.45 -16.81 -26.05
C ARG A 73 -3.63 -15.53 -26.08
N VAL A 74 -3.94 -14.60 -26.98
CA VAL A 74 -3.30 -13.27 -27.01
C VAL A 74 -3.55 -12.51 -25.71
N TYR A 75 -4.78 -12.54 -25.20
CA TYR A 75 -5.18 -11.94 -23.93
C TYR A 75 -4.29 -12.42 -22.77
N VAL A 76 -4.08 -13.74 -22.67
CA VAL A 76 -3.25 -14.35 -21.63
C VAL A 76 -1.75 -14.09 -21.85
N ASP A 77 -1.25 -14.31 -23.06
CA ASP A 77 0.19 -14.24 -23.38
C ASP A 77 0.74 -12.80 -23.28
N LEU A 78 -0.11 -11.79 -23.48
CA LEU A 78 0.24 -10.38 -23.39
C LEU A 78 -0.24 -9.68 -22.11
N TYR A 79 -0.75 -10.44 -21.13
CA TYR A 79 -1.16 -9.92 -19.81
C TYR A 79 -2.21 -8.78 -19.89
N PHE A 80 -3.26 -9.00 -20.68
CA PHE A 80 -4.44 -8.14 -20.63
C PHE A 80 -5.25 -8.40 -19.35
N THR A 81 -5.90 -7.35 -18.84
CA THR A 81 -6.88 -7.42 -17.74
C THR A 81 -8.30 -7.09 -18.20
N TYR A 82 -8.42 -6.47 -19.38
CA TYR A 82 -9.67 -6.17 -20.06
C TYR A 82 -9.40 -6.03 -21.56
N MET A 83 -10.27 -6.59 -22.39
CA MET A 83 -10.24 -6.49 -23.84
C MET A 83 -11.65 -6.57 -24.40
N GLU A 84 -12.11 -5.49 -25.01
CA GLU A 84 -13.43 -5.37 -25.62
C GLU A 84 -13.30 -4.99 -27.09
N ILE A 85 -14.07 -5.67 -27.95
CA ILE A 85 -14.15 -5.39 -29.37
C ILE A 85 -15.62 -5.17 -29.73
N ASN A 86 -15.98 -3.92 -30.03
CA ASN A 86 -17.35 -3.55 -30.37
C ASN A 86 -17.44 -2.48 -31.48
N PRO A 87 -17.78 -2.83 -32.74
CA PRO A 87 -18.26 -4.14 -33.19
C PRO A 87 -17.16 -5.05 -33.77
N ILE A 88 -17.33 -6.35 -33.56
CA ILE A 88 -16.79 -7.39 -34.45
C ILE A 88 -17.71 -7.50 -35.67
N VAL A 89 -17.13 -7.36 -36.87
CA VAL A 89 -17.84 -7.52 -38.14
C VAL A 89 -17.32 -8.75 -38.87
N VAL A 90 -18.24 -9.61 -39.34
CA VAL A 90 -17.91 -10.81 -40.10
C VAL A 90 -18.53 -10.73 -41.48
N THR A 91 -17.71 -10.63 -42.53
CA THR A 91 -18.16 -10.61 -43.94
C THR A 91 -17.24 -11.49 -44.79
N ASN A 92 -17.80 -12.21 -45.77
CA ASN A 92 -17.04 -13.08 -46.68
C ASN A 92 -16.02 -14.00 -45.96
N GLU A 93 -16.43 -14.61 -44.86
CA GLU A 93 -15.59 -15.47 -44.01
C GLU A 93 -14.32 -14.79 -43.44
N ARG A 94 -14.33 -13.46 -43.34
CA ARG A 94 -13.28 -12.66 -42.70
C ARG A 94 -13.82 -11.92 -41.49
N ILE A 95 -12.98 -11.75 -40.49
CA ILE A 95 -13.27 -11.00 -39.28
C ILE A 95 -12.58 -9.63 -39.38
N TYR A 96 -13.34 -8.59 -39.08
CA TYR A 96 -12.88 -7.21 -38.98
C TYR A 96 -13.15 -6.70 -37.56
N LEU A 97 -12.12 -6.17 -36.92
CA LEU A 97 -12.20 -5.55 -35.60
C LEU A 97 -12.32 -4.04 -35.84
N LEU A 98 -13.52 -3.47 -35.68
CA LEU A 98 -13.72 -2.06 -35.99
C LEU A 98 -13.38 -1.12 -34.83
N ASP A 99 -13.35 -1.65 -33.61
CA ASP A 99 -13.01 -0.92 -32.40
C ASP A 99 -12.34 -1.86 -31.39
N LEU A 100 -11.47 -1.32 -30.54
CA LEU A 100 -10.78 -2.06 -29.49
C LEU A 100 -10.57 -1.15 -28.27
N ALA A 101 -11.19 -1.53 -27.15
CA ALA A 101 -10.89 -0.98 -25.84
C ALA A 101 -10.13 -2.03 -25.02
N ALA A 102 -8.98 -1.69 -24.45
CA ALA A 102 -8.17 -2.66 -23.73
C ALA A 102 -7.41 -2.06 -22.55
N LYS A 103 -7.12 -2.91 -21.56
CA LYS A 103 -6.25 -2.60 -20.42
C LYS A 103 -5.21 -3.72 -20.28
N LEU A 104 -3.96 -3.33 -20.07
CA LEU A 104 -2.85 -4.22 -19.79
C LEU A 104 -2.47 -4.12 -18.32
N ASP A 105 -1.99 -5.23 -17.76
CA ASP A 105 -1.37 -5.24 -16.44
C ASP A 105 0.05 -4.67 -16.52
N GLN A 106 0.21 -3.36 -16.32
CA GLN A 106 1.51 -2.67 -16.42
C GLN A 106 2.61 -3.32 -15.58
N THR A 107 2.28 -4.01 -14.48
CA THR A 107 3.28 -4.68 -13.63
C THR A 107 3.94 -5.88 -14.33
N ALA A 108 3.34 -6.39 -15.41
CA ALA A 108 3.89 -7.43 -16.27
C ALA A 108 4.91 -6.92 -17.30
N ASP A 109 5.26 -5.63 -17.31
CA ASP A 109 6.23 -5.06 -18.25
C ASP A 109 7.55 -5.86 -18.27
N PHE A 110 8.06 -6.27 -17.11
CA PHE A 110 9.30 -7.05 -17.06
C PHE A 110 9.23 -8.43 -17.74
N ILE A 111 8.03 -8.95 -17.96
CA ILE A 111 7.74 -10.20 -18.69
C ILE A 111 7.49 -9.88 -20.16
N CYS A 112 6.70 -8.83 -20.43
CA CYS A 112 6.14 -8.53 -21.73
C CYS A 112 6.92 -7.48 -22.53
N ALA A 113 7.96 -6.85 -21.98
CA ALA A 113 8.70 -5.75 -22.62
C ALA A 113 9.14 -6.04 -24.06
N LYS A 114 9.58 -7.28 -24.33
CA LYS A 114 9.97 -7.70 -25.69
C LYS A 114 8.78 -7.72 -26.66
N ASN A 115 7.59 -8.09 -26.19
CA ASN A 115 6.38 -8.21 -27.00
C ASN A 115 5.63 -6.88 -27.11
N TRP A 116 5.63 -6.07 -26.05
CA TRP A 116 4.97 -4.77 -26.01
C TRP A 116 5.78 -3.69 -26.74
N GLY A 117 7.11 -3.77 -26.73
CA GLY A 117 7.96 -2.71 -27.27
C GLY A 117 7.82 -1.41 -26.47
N GLU A 118 7.89 -0.28 -27.17
CA GLU A 118 7.63 1.03 -26.56
C GLU A 118 6.13 1.28 -26.47
N ILE A 119 5.52 0.79 -25.38
CA ILE A 119 4.09 0.99 -25.12
C ILE A 119 3.84 2.30 -24.37
N HIS A 120 2.80 3.02 -24.78
CA HIS A 120 2.36 4.26 -24.13
C HIS A 120 0.99 4.08 -23.49
N PHE A 121 0.86 4.44 -22.21
CA PHE A 121 -0.40 4.47 -21.49
C PHE A 121 -0.97 5.89 -21.51
N PRO A 122 -1.97 6.18 -22.37
CA PRO A 122 -2.52 7.52 -22.48
C PRO A 122 -3.27 7.93 -21.20
N PRO A 123 -3.24 9.22 -20.82
CA PRO A 123 -4.10 9.73 -19.75
C PRO A 123 -5.59 9.60 -20.13
N PRO A 124 -6.50 9.60 -19.15
CA PRO A 124 -7.93 9.65 -19.42
C PRO A 124 -8.29 10.93 -20.20
N PHE A 125 -9.34 10.84 -21.01
CA PHE A 125 -9.84 11.98 -21.76
C PHE A 125 -10.14 13.17 -20.84
N GLY A 126 -9.74 14.38 -21.26
CA GLY A 126 -9.90 15.61 -20.49
C GLY A 126 -8.72 15.95 -19.57
N ARG A 127 -7.68 15.11 -19.49
CA ARG A 127 -6.43 15.40 -18.78
C ARG A 127 -5.24 15.47 -19.75
N ASP A 128 -4.44 16.51 -19.63
CA ASP A 128 -3.18 16.63 -20.35
C ASP A 128 -2.13 15.67 -19.79
N ALA A 129 -1.25 15.14 -20.64
CA ALA A 129 -0.06 14.42 -20.19
C ALA A 129 1.06 15.42 -19.84
N TYR A 130 1.65 15.29 -18.66
CA TYR A 130 2.75 16.16 -18.24
C TYR A 130 4.10 15.43 -18.29
N PRO A 131 5.19 16.07 -18.77
CA PRO A 131 6.51 15.46 -18.78
C PRO A 131 7.01 15.12 -17.36
N GLU A 132 6.54 15.86 -16.35
CA GLU A 132 6.84 15.59 -14.94
C GLU A 132 6.20 14.29 -14.45
N GLU A 133 4.99 13.96 -14.90
CA GLU A 133 4.34 12.67 -14.58
C GLU A 133 5.13 11.51 -15.20
N ALA A 134 5.56 11.66 -16.46
CA ALA A 134 6.39 10.66 -17.14
C ALA A 134 7.75 10.47 -16.45
N HIS A 135 8.38 11.55 -15.96
CA HIS A 135 9.63 11.46 -15.21
C HIS A 135 9.46 10.70 -13.89
N ILE A 136 8.40 10.96 -13.14
CA ILE A 136 8.12 10.22 -11.90
C ILE A 136 7.79 8.75 -12.19
N ALA A 137 7.01 8.46 -13.24
CA ALA A 137 6.72 7.10 -13.66
C ALA A 137 7.99 6.32 -14.06
N ASP A 138 8.97 6.97 -14.68
CA ASP A 138 10.27 6.37 -14.99
C ASP A 138 11.10 6.06 -13.72
N LEU A 139 11.10 6.97 -12.72
CA LEU A 139 11.75 6.74 -11.44
C LEU A 139 11.12 5.56 -10.67
N ASP A 140 9.79 5.44 -10.72
CA ASP A 140 9.00 4.36 -10.14
C ASP A 140 9.34 3.01 -10.77
N ALA A 141 9.30 2.92 -12.11
CA ALA A 141 9.58 1.69 -12.84
C ALA A 141 11.01 1.14 -12.63
N LYS A 142 11.97 2.02 -12.29
CA LYS A 142 13.37 1.67 -12.02
C LYS A 142 13.66 1.37 -10.55
N SER A 143 12.65 1.36 -9.68
CA SER A 143 12.81 1.14 -8.25
C SER A 143 11.91 0.04 -7.70
N GLY A 144 12.25 -0.47 -6.51
CA GLY A 144 11.33 -1.24 -5.68
C GLY A 144 10.49 -0.36 -4.74
N ALA A 145 10.75 0.95 -4.72
CA ALA A 145 9.91 1.94 -4.05
C ALA A 145 8.75 2.36 -4.97
N SER A 146 7.66 2.87 -4.39
CA SER A 146 6.51 3.41 -5.14
C SER A 146 6.60 4.93 -5.17
N LEU A 147 6.53 5.52 -6.36
CA LEU A 147 6.58 6.95 -6.61
C LEU A 147 5.49 7.32 -7.62
N LYS A 148 4.41 7.95 -7.18
CA LYS A 148 3.28 8.30 -8.04
C LYS A 148 3.04 9.80 -8.06
N LEU A 149 2.72 10.35 -9.23
CA LEU A 149 2.34 11.75 -9.39
C LEU A 149 1.28 11.86 -10.49
N THR A 150 0.24 12.63 -10.20
CA THR A 150 -0.79 13.03 -11.16
C THR A 150 -1.13 14.49 -10.93
N VAL A 151 -1.03 15.30 -11.98
CA VAL A 151 -1.41 16.72 -11.94
C VAL A 151 -2.91 16.83 -12.18
N LEU A 152 -3.63 17.40 -11.22
CA LEU A 152 -5.09 17.56 -11.25
C LEU A 152 -5.46 18.97 -11.71
N ASN A 153 -4.82 19.98 -11.12
CA ASN A 153 -5.02 21.40 -11.45
C ASN A 153 -3.68 22.14 -11.33
N LYS A 154 -3.00 22.40 -12.45
CA LYS A 154 -1.70 23.07 -12.46
C LYS A 154 -1.69 24.46 -11.79
N SER A 155 -2.82 25.17 -11.81
CA SER A 155 -2.97 26.50 -11.19
C SER A 155 -3.50 26.41 -9.74
N GLY A 156 -3.74 25.19 -9.25
CA GLY A 156 -4.12 24.92 -7.87
C GLY A 156 -3.07 25.40 -6.88
N ARG A 157 -3.53 25.84 -5.71
CA ARG A 157 -2.66 26.34 -4.64
C ARG A 157 -2.36 25.32 -3.55
N ILE A 158 -3.08 24.20 -3.50
CA ILE A 158 -2.88 23.15 -2.50
C ILE A 158 -2.08 22.03 -3.16
N TRP A 159 -0.83 21.85 -2.74
CA TRP A 159 0.06 20.80 -3.22
C TRP A 159 0.30 19.77 -2.13
N THR A 160 0.41 18.51 -2.50
CA THR A 160 0.64 17.40 -1.57
C THR A 160 1.87 16.60 -1.95
N MET A 161 2.68 16.28 -0.95
CA MET A 161 3.81 15.35 -1.03
C MET A 161 3.67 14.39 0.15
N VAL A 162 2.77 13.41 0.03
CA VAL A 162 2.35 12.56 1.14
C VAL A 162 2.97 11.18 0.99
N ALA A 163 3.51 10.62 2.07
CA ALA A 163 4.12 9.31 2.00
C ALA A 163 3.16 8.17 2.36
N GLY A 164 3.00 7.24 1.41
CA GLY A 164 2.12 6.06 1.50
C GLY A 164 0.82 6.23 0.71
N GLY A 165 0.51 5.26 -0.16
CA GLY A 165 -0.73 5.18 -0.93
C GLY A 165 -1.98 5.47 -0.11
N GLY A 166 -2.28 4.67 0.92
CA GLY A 166 -3.45 4.89 1.77
C GLY A 166 -3.46 6.25 2.48
N ALA A 167 -2.31 6.74 2.94
CA ALA A 167 -2.25 8.05 3.58
C ALA A 167 -2.54 9.17 2.57
N SER A 168 -1.94 9.14 1.38
CA SER A 168 -2.19 10.13 0.32
C SER A 168 -3.68 10.27 -0.01
N VAL A 169 -4.41 9.16 -0.06
CA VAL A 169 -5.85 9.13 -0.26
C VAL A 169 -6.58 9.81 0.90
N VAL A 170 -6.25 9.49 2.15
CA VAL A 170 -6.87 10.12 3.33
C VAL A 170 -6.61 11.63 3.41
N TYR A 171 -5.39 12.08 3.10
CA TYR A 171 -5.09 13.52 3.04
C TYR A 171 -5.93 14.20 1.94
N THR A 172 -6.06 13.55 0.78
CA THR A 172 -6.86 14.05 -0.34
C THR A 172 -8.34 14.13 0.01
N ASP A 173 -8.90 13.09 0.64
CA ASP A 173 -10.26 13.07 1.18
C ASP A 173 -10.50 14.27 2.11
N THR A 174 -9.58 14.51 3.05
CA THR A 174 -9.68 15.60 4.01
C THR A 174 -9.62 16.97 3.33
N ILE A 175 -8.73 17.15 2.35
CA ILE A 175 -8.64 18.41 1.58
C ILE A 175 -9.97 18.68 0.87
N CYS A 176 -10.53 17.67 0.21
CA CYS A 176 -11.79 17.77 -0.50
C CYS A 176 -12.97 18.05 0.44
N GLU A 177 -13.04 17.37 1.59
CA GLU A 177 -14.07 17.58 2.61
C GLU A 177 -14.07 19.01 3.15
N LEU A 178 -12.89 19.59 3.35
CA LEU A 178 -12.69 20.96 3.82
C LEU A 178 -12.81 22.03 2.71
N GLY A 179 -13.33 21.64 1.54
CA GLY A 179 -13.65 22.54 0.42
C GLY A 179 -12.49 22.83 -0.53
N GLY A 180 -11.34 22.17 -0.36
CA GLY A 180 -10.12 22.40 -1.15
C GLY A 180 -10.08 21.71 -2.52
N ALA A 181 -11.12 20.99 -2.94
CA ALA A 181 -11.10 20.16 -4.15
C ALA A 181 -10.72 20.95 -5.42
N ALA A 182 -11.30 22.13 -5.63
CA ALA A 182 -11.01 22.96 -6.80
C ALA A 182 -9.60 23.58 -6.79
N GLU A 183 -9.00 23.72 -5.60
CA GLU A 183 -7.66 24.28 -5.40
C GLU A 183 -6.56 23.20 -5.28
N LEU A 184 -6.94 21.91 -5.27
CA LEU A 184 -6.01 20.79 -5.18
C LEU A 184 -5.26 20.59 -6.49
N ALA A 185 -3.95 20.74 -6.44
CA ALA A 185 -3.12 20.79 -7.63
C ALA A 185 -2.67 19.42 -8.13
N ASN A 186 -2.43 18.48 -7.22
CA ASN A 186 -1.92 17.16 -7.55
C ASN A 186 -2.49 16.08 -6.63
N TYR A 187 -2.51 14.86 -7.14
CA TYR A 187 -2.49 13.65 -6.34
C TYR A 187 -1.11 13.01 -6.50
N GLY A 188 -0.57 12.44 -5.43
CA GLY A 188 0.72 11.76 -5.50
C GLY A 188 1.13 11.16 -4.18
N GLU A 189 1.99 10.15 -4.25
CA GLU A 189 2.55 9.51 -3.08
C GLU A 189 3.99 9.05 -3.31
N TYR A 190 4.71 8.84 -2.20
CA TYR A 190 5.98 8.14 -2.19
C TYR A 190 6.02 7.11 -1.05
N SER A 191 6.39 5.87 -1.34
CA SER A 191 6.45 4.79 -0.35
C SER A 191 7.39 3.65 -0.76
N GLY A 192 7.41 2.54 -0.02
CA GLY A 192 8.38 1.45 -0.30
C GLY A 192 9.83 1.76 0.08
N ALA A 193 10.04 2.75 0.97
CA ALA A 193 11.37 3.21 1.42
C ALA A 193 12.28 3.71 0.28
N PRO A 194 11.89 4.79 -0.42
CA PRO A 194 12.73 5.38 -1.44
C PRO A 194 14.01 5.93 -0.81
N THR A 195 15.06 5.99 -1.63
CA THR A 195 16.34 6.56 -1.24
C THR A 195 16.24 8.08 -1.08
N GLU A 196 17.24 8.66 -0.42
CA GLU A 196 17.40 10.11 -0.30
C GLU A 196 17.39 10.82 -1.66
N SER A 197 18.13 10.28 -2.66
CA SER A 197 18.18 10.84 -4.01
C SER A 197 16.82 10.80 -4.71
N GLN A 198 16.14 9.65 -4.66
CA GLN A 198 14.81 9.52 -5.25
C GLN A 198 13.80 10.48 -4.61
N THR A 199 13.87 10.64 -3.29
CA THR A 199 13.01 11.59 -2.57
C THR A 199 13.35 13.03 -2.94
N ALA A 200 14.64 13.36 -3.10
CA ALA A 200 15.06 14.67 -3.56
C ALA A 200 14.55 14.97 -4.97
N ASP A 201 14.65 14.03 -5.89
CA ASP A 201 14.21 14.22 -7.28
C ASP A 201 12.68 14.34 -7.37
N TYR A 202 11.94 13.50 -6.64
CA TYR A 202 10.49 13.64 -6.52
C TYR A 202 10.08 15.02 -5.95
N ALA A 203 10.75 15.48 -4.89
CA ALA A 203 10.48 16.78 -4.28
C ALA A 203 10.82 17.95 -5.23
N LYS A 204 11.95 17.89 -5.94
CA LYS A 204 12.33 18.89 -6.96
C LYS A 204 11.28 18.98 -8.07
N THR A 205 10.71 17.85 -8.50
CA THR A 205 9.65 17.83 -9.52
C THR A 205 8.39 18.56 -9.03
N ILE A 206 7.95 18.29 -7.79
CA ILE A 206 6.83 19.02 -7.20
C ILE A 206 7.15 20.52 -7.08
N PHE A 207 8.35 20.88 -6.65
CA PHE A 207 8.76 22.29 -6.49
C PHE A 207 8.82 23.01 -7.84
N SER A 208 9.32 22.35 -8.87
CA SER A 208 9.33 22.85 -10.25
C SER A 208 7.93 23.12 -10.78
N LEU A 209 6.96 22.24 -10.49
CA LEU A 209 5.57 22.42 -10.90
C LEU A 209 4.89 23.56 -10.14
N MET A 210 5.02 23.59 -8.82
CA MET A 210 4.32 24.57 -7.99
C MET A 210 4.90 25.99 -8.10
N CYS A 211 6.16 26.15 -8.53
CA CYS A 211 6.83 27.44 -8.69
C CYS A 211 6.77 27.99 -10.13
N ARG A 212 5.69 27.72 -10.89
CA ARG A 212 5.49 28.26 -12.25
C ARG A 212 4.63 29.52 -12.31
N GLU A 213 3.54 29.52 -11.55
CA GLU A 213 2.55 30.60 -11.53
C GLU A 213 2.32 31.08 -10.10
N LYS A 214 2.26 32.40 -9.88
CA LYS A 214 1.90 32.95 -8.57
C LYS A 214 0.40 32.81 -8.34
N HIS A 215 0.03 32.58 -7.09
CA HIS A 215 -1.36 32.58 -6.65
C HIS A 215 -1.59 33.74 -5.67
N ALA A 216 -2.71 34.47 -5.80
CA ALA A 216 -2.98 35.67 -4.98
C ALA A 216 -2.95 35.40 -3.47
N ASN A 217 -3.45 34.23 -3.07
CA ASN A 217 -3.48 33.76 -1.68
C ASN A 217 -2.21 32.99 -1.23
N GLY A 218 -1.13 33.06 -2.01
CA GLY A 218 0.01 32.14 -1.88
C GLY A 218 -0.40 30.69 -2.13
N LYS A 219 0.56 29.78 -1.95
CA LYS A 219 0.32 28.33 -2.09
C LYS A 219 0.75 27.59 -0.83
N VAL A 220 0.23 26.38 -0.67
CA VAL A 220 0.49 25.52 0.48
C VAL A 220 1.01 24.18 0.01
N LEU A 221 2.04 23.68 0.68
CA LEU A 221 2.57 22.32 0.51
C LEU A 221 2.30 21.51 1.76
N ILE A 222 1.64 20.37 1.60
CA ILE A 222 1.38 19.41 2.68
C ILE A 222 2.33 18.22 2.50
N ILE A 223 3.37 18.17 3.34
CA ILE A 223 4.32 17.06 3.44
C ILE A 223 3.84 16.12 4.55
N GLY A 224 2.96 15.20 4.20
CA GLY A 224 2.19 14.41 5.16
C GLY A 224 2.53 12.93 5.20
N GLY A 225 1.84 12.24 6.10
CA GLY A 225 1.56 10.81 6.00
C GLY A 225 1.44 10.11 7.35
N GLY A 226 1.08 8.83 7.30
CA GLY A 226 0.96 7.98 8.48
C GLY A 226 2.30 7.67 9.17
N ILE A 227 2.26 6.95 10.27
CA ILE A 227 3.46 6.43 10.94
C ILE A 227 4.07 5.32 10.07
N ALA A 228 5.27 5.54 9.53
CA ALA A 228 5.92 4.56 8.67
C ALA A 228 6.33 3.28 9.42
N ASN A 229 6.30 2.14 8.72
CA ASN A 229 6.78 0.87 9.26
C ASN A 229 8.30 0.71 9.05
N PHE A 230 8.79 0.93 7.83
CA PHE A 230 10.22 0.70 7.49
C PHE A 230 10.89 1.85 6.73
N THR A 231 10.12 2.77 6.16
CA THR A 231 10.69 3.96 5.51
C THR A 231 11.43 4.81 6.55
N ASN A 232 12.72 5.06 6.29
CA ASN A 232 13.52 5.93 7.13
C ASN A 232 13.12 7.39 6.89
N VAL A 233 12.48 7.99 7.90
CA VAL A 233 11.97 9.36 7.82
C VAL A 233 13.12 10.36 7.75
N ALA A 234 14.24 10.11 8.43
CA ALA A 234 15.40 10.99 8.36
C ALA A 234 16.01 11.01 6.94
N ASP A 235 16.15 9.87 6.28
CA ASP A 235 16.76 9.79 4.94
C ASP A 235 15.86 10.47 3.89
N THR A 236 14.56 10.18 3.92
CA THR A 236 13.59 10.80 3.01
C THR A 236 13.50 12.31 3.24
N PHE A 237 13.52 12.77 4.50
CA PHE A 237 13.48 14.20 4.80
C PHE A 237 14.77 14.92 4.40
N ARG A 238 15.96 14.28 4.48
CA ARG A 238 17.19 14.86 3.92
C ARG A 238 17.09 15.10 2.41
N GLY A 239 16.44 14.21 1.67
CA GLY A 239 16.15 14.41 0.25
C GLY A 239 15.24 15.62 0.02
N ILE A 240 14.17 15.74 0.79
CA ILE A 240 13.26 16.91 0.75
C ILE A 240 14.00 18.21 1.09
N ILE A 241 14.83 18.20 2.14
CA ILE A 241 15.63 19.34 2.57
C ILE A 241 16.57 19.79 1.45
N THR A 242 17.24 18.84 0.78
CA THR A 242 18.09 19.13 -0.39
C THR A 242 17.31 19.85 -1.48
N ALA A 243 16.08 19.41 -1.76
CA ALA A 243 15.20 20.08 -2.72
C ALA A 243 14.78 21.48 -2.23
N ILE A 244 14.48 21.65 -0.94
CA ILE A 244 14.10 22.95 -0.34
C ILE A 244 15.25 23.95 -0.48
N GLU A 245 16.49 23.53 -0.19
CA GLU A 245 17.68 24.36 -0.34
C GLU A 245 17.91 24.79 -1.79
N THR A 246 17.68 23.87 -2.73
CA THR A 246 17.78 24.13 -4.17
C THR A 246 16.74 25.15 -4.64
N TYR A 247 15.51 25.08 -4.12
CA TYR A 247 14.39 25.92 -4.56
C TYR A 247 14.07 27.10 -3.63
N LYS A 248 14.93 27.40 -2.64
CA LYS A 248 14.63 28.36 -1.56
C LYS A 248 14.10 29.71 -2.06
N ASP A 249 14.74 30.28 -3.09
CA ASP A 249 14.41 31.62 -3.58
C ASP A 249 13.05 31.60 -4.30
N ALA A 250 12.77 30.53 -5.04
CA ALA A 250 11.47 30.30 -5.65
C ALA A 250 10.38 30.08 -4.59
N LEU A 251 10.61 29.24 -3.58
CA LEU A 251 9.63 29.00 -2.51
C LEU A 251 9.22 30.29 -1.79
N ILE A 252 10.17 31.21 -1.57
CA ILE A 252 9.89 32.54 -1.00
C ILE A 252 9.16 33.43 -2.02
N GLN A 253 9.65 33.50 -3.26
CA GLN A 253 9.07 34.34 -4.33
C GLN A 253 7.61 34.00 -4.65
N TYR A 254 7.24 32.71 -4.58
CA TYR A 254 5.90 32.19 -4.83
C TYR A 254 5.02 32.11 -3.57
N ASN A 255 5.53 32.59 -2.42
CA ASN A 255 4.81 32.63 -1.14
C ASN A 255 4.28 31.24 -0.73
N ILE A 256 5.18 30.26 -0.69
CA ILE A 256 4.85 28.88 -0.32
C ILE A 256 4.90 28.72 1.19
N THR A 257 3.84 28.17 1.78
CA THR A 257 3.80 27.73 3.17
C THR A 257 3.79 26.20 3.25
N ILE A 258 4.64 25.61 4.10
CA ILE A 258 4.85 24.17 4.19
C ILE A 258 4.33 23.64 5.52
N PHE A 259 3.57 22.55 5.50
CA PHE A 259 3.14 21.81 6.69
C PHE A 259 3.67 20.39 6.64
N VAL A 260 4.26 19.93 7.75
CA VAL A 260 4.90 18.62 7.87
C VAL A 260 4.24 17.84 8.99
N ARG A 261 3.77 16.62 8.74
CA ARG A 261 3.38 15.64 9.77
C ARG A 261 3.91 14.27 9.40
N ARG A 262 4.74 13.67 10.25
CA ARG A 262 5.27 12.33 10.00
C ARG A 262 5.69 11.60 11.27
N GLY A 263 5.58 10.27 11.25
CA GLY A 263 6.16 9.35 12.23
C GLY A 263 6.81 8.14 11.55
N GLY A 264 7.49 7.29 12.33
CA GLY A 264 8.16 6.07 11.87
C GLY A 264 9.67 6.09 12.08
N PRO A 265 10.45 5.18 11.48
CA PRO A 265 11.87 5.04 11.75
C PRO A 265 12.66 6.37 11.63
N ASN A 266 13.36 6.74 12.71
CA ASN A 266 14.18 7.95 12.85
C ASN A 266 13.42 9.28 12.62
N TYR A 267 12.11 9.33 12.85
CA TYR A 267 11.32 10.53 12.60
C TYR A 267 11.75 11.74 13.43
N GLN A 268 12.25 11.53 14.66
CA GLN A 268 12.67 12.62 15.54
C GLN A 268 13.78 13.46 14.88
N GLU A 269 14.77 12.79 14.26
CA GLU A 269 15.86 13.46 13.55
C GLU A 269 15.37 14.13 12.27
N GLY A 270 14.53 13.46 11.47
CA GLY A 270 13.94 14.06 10.28
C GLY A 270 13.15 15.34 10.59
N LEU A 271 12.27 15.31 11.60
CA LEU A 271 11.50 16.47 12.03
C LEU A 271 12.39 17.59 12.58
N ARG A 272 13.46 17.25 13.32
CA ARG A 272 14.44 18.23 13.82
C ARG A 272 15.11 18.97 12.64
N GLN A 273 15.58 18.24 11.64
CA GLN A 273 16.22 18.82 10.45
C GLN A 273 15.24 19.67 9.62
N MET A 274 13.98 19.25 9.49
CA MET A 274 12.94 20.03 8.82
C MET A 274 12.65 21.36 9.53
N ARG A 275 12.64 21.38 10.88
CA ARG A 275 12.51 22.63 11.64
C ARG A 275 13.71 23.54 11.41
N GLU A 276 14.92 22.98 11.48
CA GLU A 276 16.17 23.72 11.32
C GLU A 276 16.26 24.39 9.94
N VAL A 277 15.92 23.68 8.85
CA VAL A 277 15.93 24.27 7.50
C VAL A 277 14.90 25.39 7.36
N GLY A 278 13.69 25.23 7.93
CA GLY A 278 12.65 26.26 7.90
C GLY A 278 13.11 27.55 8.58
N HIS A 279 13.69 27.44 9.78
CA HIS A 279 14.25 28.59 10.51
C HIS A 279 15.43 29.23 9.79
N ARG A 280 16.40 28.42 9.33
CA ARG A 280 17.61 28.91 8.66
C ARG A 280 17.30 29.64 7.36
N LEU A 281 16.38 29.13 6.56
CA LEU A 281 16.00 29.71 5.27
C LEU A 281 14.87 30.73 5.37
N ARG A 282 14.27 30.90 6.56
CA ARG A 282 13.08 31.74 6.80
C ARG A 282 11.89 31.41 5.89
N ILE A 283 11.70 30.12 5.60
CA ILE A 283 10.53 29.62 4.87
C ILE A 283 9.44 29.28 5.90
N PRO A 284 8.17 29.73 5.73
CA PRO A 284 7.07 29.34 6.59
C PRO A 284 6.85 27.82 6.59
N LEU A 285 7.40 27.13 7.59
CA LEU A 285 7.45 25.67 7.65
C LEU A 285 7.07 25.20 9.06
N TYR A 286 5.94 24.48 9.16
CA TYR A 286 5.37 24.01 10.43
C TYR A 286 5.51 22.49 10.56
N VAL A 287 6.06 22.00 11.68
CA VAL A 287 6.47 20.59 11.83
C VAL A 287 5.83 19.91 13.05
N PHE A 288 5.09 18.85 12.78
CA PHE A 288 4.32 18.04 13.73
C PHE A 288 4.73 16.56 13.69
N GLY A 289 4.65 15.86 14.81
CA GLY A 289 4.96 14.44 14.95
C GLY A 289 3.73 13.53 15.08
N PRO A 290 3.93 12.26 15.49
CA PRO A 290 2.86 11.27 15.64
C PRO A 290 1.93 11.51 16.84
N GLU A 291 2.28 12.42 17.73
CA GLU A 291 1.41 12.92 18.79
C GLU A 291 0.18 13.64 18.21
N SER A 292 0.35 14.29 17.05
CA SER A 292 -0.73 14.96 16.33
C SER A 292 -1.50 13.97 15.43
N ASN A 293 -2.82 14.15 15.34
CA ASN A 293 -3.66 13.41 14.40
C ASN A 293 -3.12 13.60 12.96
N MET A 294 -3.18 12.54 12.16
CA MET A 294 -2.53 12.49 10.84
C MET A 294 -2.88 13.69 9.96
N THR A 295 -4.17 13.94 9.83
CA THR A 295 -4.81 14.92 8.94
C THR A 295 -4.97 16.30 9.57
N ALA A 296 -4.61 16.51 10.84
CA ALA A 296 -4.77 17.78 11.53
C ALA A 296 -4.10 18.96 10.80
N ILE A 297 -2.96 18.70 10.16
CA ILE A 297 -2.23 19.71 9.39
C ILE A 297 -2.99 20.20 8.15
N VAL A 298 -3.96 19.43 7.64
CA VAL A 298 -4.83 19.86 6.52
C VAL A 298 -5.73 21.01 6.98
N GLY A 299 -6.36 20.89 8.16
CA GLY A 299 -7.17 21.97 8.72
C GLY A 299 -6.38 23.26 8.97
N LEU A 300 -5.12 23.15 9.38
CA LEU A 300 -4.20 24.30 9.54
C LEU A 300 -3.83 24.91 8.18
N ALA A 301 -3.46 24.07 7.21
CA ALA A 301 -3.11 24.45 5.84
C ALA A 301 -4.23 25.18 5.11
N LEU A 302 -5.48 24.78 5.38
CA LEU A 302 -6.69 25.35 4.77
C LEU A 302 -7.34 26.43 5.63
N GLY A 303 -6.69 26.89 6.70
CA GLY A 303 -7.19 28.01 7.51
C GLY A 303 -8.46 27.71 8.30
N GLN A 304 -8.81 26.44 8.53
CA GLN A 304 -9.97 26.06 9.33
C GLN A 304 -9.75 26.35 10.81
N SER A 305 -8.50 26.21 11.26
CA SER A 305 -8.05 26.52 12.62
C SER A 305 -6.76 27.35 12.59
N PRO A 306 -6.50 28.20 13.59
CA PRO A 306 -5.23 28.90 13.71
C PRO A 306 -4.08 27.94 14.04
N ILE A 307 -2.86 28.30 13.66
CA ILE A 307 -1.66 27.53 14.00
C ILE A 307 -1.44 27.59 15.52
N PRO A 308 -1.17 26.45 16.20
CA PRO A 308 -0.94 26.43 17.64
C PRO A 308 0.21 27.35 18.05
N LYS A 309 0.10 27.99 19.23
CA LYS A 309 1.00 29.07 19.66
C LYS A 309 2.46 28.64 19.68
N GLU A 310 2.71 27.43 20.17
CA GLU A 310 4.03 26.79 20.25
C GLU A 310 4.68 26.53 18.87
N HIS A 311 3.89 26.57 17.79
CA HIS A 311 4.35 26.40 16.41
C HIS A 311 4.34 27.70 15.60
N GLN A 312 3.90 28.83 16.17
CA GLN A 312 3.82 30.09 15.43
C GLN A 312 5.21 30.66 15.11
N LEU A 313 5.35 31.22 13.91
CA LEU A 313 6.57 31.88 13.45
C LEU A 313 6.31 33.38 13.33
N ASP A 314 7.21 34.21 13.86
CA ASP A 314 7.01 35.67 13.92
C ASP A 314 6.93 36.35 12.54
N TYR A 315 7.45 35.68 11.51
CA TYR A 315 7.54 36.18 10.14
C TYR A 315 6.52 35.53 9.18
N ALA A 316 5.56 34.74 9.71
CA ALA A 316 4.61 33.98 8.91
C ALA A 316 3.16 34.22 9.38
N PRO A 317 2.15 33.96 8.51
CA PRO A 317 0.76 34.08 8.90
C PRO A 317 0.39 33.09 10.01
N LYS A 318 -0.36 33.56 11.01
CA LYS A 318 -0.88 32.73 12.13
C LYS A 318 -2.07 31.85 11.71
N GLN A 319 -2.70 32.18 10.59
CA GLN A 319 -3.78 31.43 9.96
C GLN A 319 -3.78 31.73 8.46
N LEU A 320 -4.01 30.71 7.64
CA LEU A 320 -4.07 30.82 6.19
C LEU A 320 -5.50 31.14 5.71
N PRO A 321 -5.66 31.65 4.47
CA PRO A 321 -6.97 31.86 3.89
C PRO A 321 -7.67 30.52 3.62
N LYS A 322 -8.98 30.49 3.88
CA LYS A 322 -9.84 29.35 3.56
C LYS A 322 -9.98 29.17 2.04
N PRO A 323 -10.06 27.92 1.54
CA PRO A 323 -10.30 27.68 0.13
C PRO A 323 -11.68 28.21 -0.29
N GLN A 324 -11.83 28.53 -1.57
CA GLN A 324 -13.15 28.80 -2.13
C GLN A 324 -13.99 27.52 -2.07
N ALA A 325 -15.20 27.62 -1.50
CA ALA A 325 -16.08 26.48 -1.38
C ALA A 325 -16.47 25.95 -2.77
N ALA A 326 -16.01 24.75 -3.11
CA ALA A 326 -16.52 24.02 -4.25
C ALA A 326 -17.95 23.54 -3.96
N PRO A 327 -18.85 23.48 -4.96
CA PRO A 327 -20.14 22.83 -4.79
C PRO A 327 -19.93 21.39 -4.36
N LYS A 328 -20.61 20.94 -3.29
CA LYS A 328 -20.66 19.51 -2.98
C LYS A 328 -21.39 18.81 -4.13
N PRO A 329 -20.76 17.84 -4.83
CA PRO A 329 -21.45 17.09 -5.86
C PRO A 329 -22.66 16.39 -5.24
N LYS A 330 -23.78 16.37 -5.96
CA LYS A 330 -24.91 15.52 -5.59
C LYS A 330 -24.49 14.08 -5.80
N LEU A 331 -24.37 13.34 -4.70
CA LEU A 331 -24.11 11.92 -4.72
C LEU A 331 -25.41 11.20 -5.08
N ASP A 332 -25.49 10.72 -6.32
CA ASP A 332 -26.48 9.70 -6.70
C ASP A 332 -26.01 8.36 -6.13
N ILE A 333 -26.30 8.15 -4.85
CA ILE A 333 -26.12 6.84 -4.21
C ILE A 333 -27.26 5.97 -4.73
N PRO A 334 -26.99 4.84 -5.42
CA PRO A 334 -28.03 3.91 -5.79
C PRO A 334 -28.83 3.54 -4.53
N GLU A 335 -30.16 3.50 -4.59
CA GLU A 335 -30.95 2.95 -3.48
C GLU A 335 -30.50 1.50 -3.24
N LEU A 336 -29.70 1.31 -2.19
CA LEU A 336 -29.21 0.00 -1.78
C LEU A 336 -30.37 -0.78 -1.16
N ASN A 337 -31.18 -1.41 -2.01
CA ASN A 337 -32.15 -2.40 -1.59
C ASN A 337 -31.50 -3.78 -1.46
N HIS A 338 -32.15 -4.69 -0.72
CA HIS A 338 -31.63 -6.04 -0.48
C HIS A 338 -31.32 -6.81 -1.77
N LYS A 339 -32.10 -6.62 -2.85
CA LYS A 339 -31.87 -7.30 -4.13
C LYS A 339 -30.58 -6.84 -4.81
N LEU A 340 -30.26 -5.54 -4.75
CA LEU A 340 -29.01 -5.02 -5.30
C LEU A 340 -27.81 -5.54 -4.50
N LEU A 341 -27.90 -5.61 -3.16
CA LEU A 341 -26.85 -6.22 -2.36
C LEU A 341 -26.70 -7.71 -2.68
N ASP A 342 -27.80 -8.45 -2.77
CA ASP A 342 -27.77 -9.87 -3.15
C ASP A 342 -27.16 -10.06 -4.54
N LEU A 343 -27.47 -9.18 -5.50
CA LEU A 343 -26.87 -9.20 -6.83
C LEU A 343 -25.35 -9.00 -6.73
N VAL A 344 -24.89 -7.93 -6.07
CA VAL A 344 -23.45 -7.61 -5.90
C VAL A 344 -22.73 -8.75 -5.18
N CYS A 345 -23.33 -9.31 -4.13
CA CYS A 345 -22.75 -10.42 -3.39
C CYS A 345 -22.87 -11.79 -4.09
N SER A 346 -23.81 -11.96 -5.02
CA SER A 346 -23.95 -13.17 -5.84
C SER A 346 -22.98 -13.21 -7.02
N GLN A 347 -22.56 -12.03 -7.49
CA GLN A 347 -21.56 -11.89 -8.56
C GLN A 347 -20.13 -12.16 -8.08
N ALA A 348 -19.87 -12.11 -6.77
CA ALA A 348 -18.58 -12.44 -6.18
C ALA A 348 -18.72 -13.67 -5.26
N PRO A 349 -18.40 -14.88 -5.75
CA PRO A 349 -18.56 -16.11 -4.98
C PRO A 349 -17.61 -16.10 -3.77
N THR A 350 -18.14 -16.38 -2.57
CA THR A 350 -17.33 -16.55 -1.37
C THR A 350 -16.56 -17.88 -1.41
N ARG A 351 -15.51 -18.06 -0.58
CA ARG A 351 -14.85 -19.37 -0.39
C ARG A 351 -15.86 -20.49 -0.08
N LYS A 352 -16.93 -20.16 0.64
CA LYS A 352 -18.05 -21.06 0.97
C LYS A 352 -18.94 -21.39 -0.23
N ASP A 353 -19.25 -20.40 -1.08
CA ASP A 353 -20.06 -20.59 -2.30
C ASP A 353 -19.34 -21.50 -3.32
N LEU A 354 -18.02 -21.66 -3.19
CA LEU A 354 -17.16 -22.50 -4.03
C LEU A 354 -16.93 -23.91 -3.46
N GLY A 355 -17.69 -24.33 -2.44
CA GLY A 355 -17.61 -25.69 -1.87
C GLY A 355 -16.35 -25.96 -1.03
N GLN A 356 -15.56 -24.93 -0.72
CA GLN A 356 -14.42 -25.07 0.20
C GLN A 356 -14.92 -24.89 1.63
N GLY A 357 -14.68 -25.92 2.46
CA GLY A 357 -14.95 -25.85 3.90
C GLY A 357 -14.22 -24.64 4.50
N VAL A 358 -14.85 -23.98 5.48
CA VAL A 358 -14.24 -22.88 6.23
C VAL A 358 -13.09 -23.44 7.07
N VAL A 359 -11.92 -23.66 6.46
CA VAL A 359 -10.69 -24.05 7.17
C VAL A 359 -9.90 -22.78 7.45
N THR A 360 -10.46 -21.89 8.26
CA THR A 360 -9.70 -20.82 8.92
C THR A 360 -10.27 -20.53 10.31
N THR A 361 -10.83 -21.51 11.01
CA THR A 361 -11.16 -21.33 12.44
C THR A 361 -9.92 -21.33 13.35
N MET A 362 -8.73 -21.62 12.80
CA MET A 362 -7.48 -21.64 13.55
C MET A 362 -6.80 -20.26 13.57
N SER A 363 -6.27 -19.88 14.72
CA SER A 363 -5.41 -18.69 14.85
C SER A 363 -4.20 -18.83 13.93
N LEU A 364 -3.92 -17.79 13.13
CA LEU A 364 -2.74 -17.77 12.25
C LEU A 364 -1.44 -17.75 13.04
N PHE A 365 -1.44 -17.02 14.16
CA PHE A 365 -0.26 -16.78 14.97
C PHE A 365 -0.50 -17.07 16.44
N SER A 366 0.56 -17.51 17.12
CA SER A 366 0.65 -17.71 18.56
C SER A 366 2.02 -17.28 19.06
N ASP A 367 2.19 -17.26 20.38
CA ASP A 367 3.47 -17.09 21.08
C ASP A 367 4.49 -18.20 20.77
N ARG A 368 4.08 -19.28 20.08
CA ARG A 368 4.95 -20.39 19.64
C ARG A 368 5.20 -20.41 18.14
N THR A 369 4.56 -19.54 17.36
CA THR A 369 4.76 -19.48 15.91
C THR A 369 6.24 -19.33 15.56
N LYS A 370 6.70 -20.13 14.60
CA LYS A 370 8.04 -20.09 14.03
C LYS A 370 7.97 -19.77 12.54
N ALA A 371 8.88 -18.92 12.10
CA ALA A 371 8.94 -18.39 10.75
C ALA A 371 10.31 -18.63 10.11
N ILE A 372 10.27 -18.93 8.82
CA ILE A 372 11.42 -18.83 7.93
C ILE A 372 11.31 -17.51 7.17
N ILE A 373 12.44 -16.83 6.98
CA ILE A 373 12.50 -15.57 6.23
C ILE A 373 13.18 -15.84 4.90
N TRP A 374 12.49 -15.57 3.80
CA TRP A 374 13.12 -15.55 2.48
C TRP A 374 13.70 -14.16 2.24
N GLY A 375 15.01 -14.09 2.00
CA GLY A 375 15.75 -12.85 1.75
C GLY A 375 16.60 -12.39 2.95
N MET A 376 17.75 -11.78 2.67
CA MET A 376 18.68 -11.29 3.69
C MET A 376 18.20 -9.97 4.31
N GLN A 377 17.29 -10.06 5.29
CA GLN A 377 16.59 -8.92 5.88
C GLN A 377 16.96 -8.67 7.34
N ASN A 378 18.24 -8.37 7.59
CA ASN A 378 18.80 -8.26 8.95
C ASN A 378 18.01 -7.32 9.87
N ARG A 379 17.60 -6.14 9.38
CA ARG A 379 16.84 -5.16 10.19
C ARG A 379 15.45 -5.65 10.54
N ALA A 380 14.74 -6.27 9.59
CA ALA A 380 13.40 -6.81 9.84
C ALA A 380 13.46 -7.97 10.84
N ILE A 381 14.45 -8.86 10.68
CA ILE A 381 14.66 -10.01 11.57
C ILE A 381 15.00 -9.54 12.98
N GLN A 382 15.93 -8.58 13.13
CA GLN A 382 16.24 -8.01 14.44
C GLN A 382 14.99 -7.36 15.07
N GLY A 383 14.21 -6.60 14.30
CA GLY A 383 12.97 -5.99 14.79
C GLY A 383 11.88 -6.99 15.18
N MET A 384 11.84 -8.18 14.57
CA MET A 384 10.98 -9.29 15.01
C MET A 384 11.49 -9.88 16.33
N LEU A 385 12.78 -10.12 16.47
CA LEU A 385 13.40 -10.64 17.70
C LEU A 385 13.27 -9.68 18.88
N ASP A 386 13.40 -8.37 18.63
CA ASP A 386 13.19 -7.33 19.65
C ASP A 386 11.74 -7.33 20.12
N PHE A 387 10.78 -7.44 19.18
CA PHE A 387 9.37 -7.60 19.47
C PHE A 387 9.09 -8.87 20.30
N ASP A 388 9.70 -10.00 19.91
CA ASP A 388 9.53 -11.27 20.60
C ASP A 388 10.00 -11.17 22.07
N TYR A 389 11.14 -10.51 22.28
CA TYR A 389 11.71 -10.32 23.61
C TYR A 389 10.83 -9.44 24.50
N ILE A 390 10.36 -8.29 24.01
CA ILE A 390 9.48 -7.41 24.81
C ILE A 390 8.09 -8.02 25.03
N CYS A 391 7.65 -8.89 24.13
CA CYS A 391 6.45 -9.71 24.31
C CYS A 391 6.65 -10.87 25.30
N ARG A 392 7.87 -11.03 25.87
CA ARG A 392 8.23 -12.11 26.80
C ARG A 392 8.11 -13.52 26.19
N ARG A 393 8.31 -13.65 24.88
CA ARG A 393 8.41 -14.98 24.28
C ARG A 393 9.61 -15.71 24.83
N THR A 394 9.47 -17.03 25.01
CA THR A 394 10.56 -17.88 25.46
C THR A 394 11.62 -18.08 24.38
N GLU A 395 11.22 -18.01 23.11
CA GLU A 395 12.08 -18.26 21.97
C GLU A 395 11.84 -17.26 20.82
N PRO A 396 12.88 -16.96 20.02
CA PRO A 396 12.74 -16.18 18.79
C PRO A 396 11.67 -16.77 17.87
N SER A 397 10.96 -15.91 17.17
CA SER A 397 9.99 -16.31 16.15
C SER A 397 10.67 -16.68 14.83
N VAL A 398 11.86 -16.14 14.53
CA VAL A 398 12.63 -16.50 13.33
C VAL A 398 13.58 -17.65 13.63
N VAL A 399 13.47 -18.75 12.87
CA VAL A 399 14.29 -19.96 13.06
C VAL A 399 15.33 -20.18 11.96
N ALA A 400 15.09 -19.67 10.76
CA ALA A 400 16.03 -19.74 9.65
C ALA A 400 15.80 -18.65 8.61
N ILE A 401 16.82 -18.41 7.79
CA ILE A 401 16.82 -17.50 6.66
C ILE A 401 17.13 -18.30 5.40
N VAL A 402 16.42 -18.05 4.31
CA VAL A 402 16.74 -18.59 2.98
C VAL A 402 17.26 -17.45 2.12
N TYR A 403 18.51 -17.54 1.66
CA TYR A 403 19.13 -16.55 0.79
C TYR A 403 20.02 -17.24 -0.26
N PRO A 404 19.54 -17.39 -1.51
CA PRO A 404 20.17 -18.26 -2.51
C PRO A 404 21.51 -17.76 -3.04
N PHE A 405 21.88 -16.51 -2.76
CA PHE A 405 23.10 -15.88 -3.28
C PHE A 405 24.33 -16.07 -2.39
N THR A 406 24.20 -16.75 -1.25
CA THR A 406 25.31 -17.03 -0.33
C THR A 406 25.32 -18.49 0.07
N ALA A 407 26.52 -19.02 0.36
CA ALA A 407 26.63 -20.34 0.98
C ALA A 407 26.00 -20.36 2.39
N ASP A 408 25.69 -21.57 2.87
CA ASP A 408 25.16 -21.79 4.20
C ASP A 408 26.09 -21.20 5.27
N HIS A 409 25.54 -20.38 6.16
CA HIS A 409 26.27 -19.75 7.26
C HIS A 409 25.34 -19.45 8.43
N LYS A 410 25.85 -18.78 9.46
CA LYS A 410 25.06 -18.30 10.59
C LYS A 410 25.14 -16.79 10.66
N GLN A 411 24.00 -16.13 10.76
CA GLN A 411 23.90 -14.69 10.95
C GLN A 411 23.68 -14.37 12.42
N LYS A 412 24.41 -13.40 12.94
CA LYS A 412 24.34 -12.96 14.34
C LYS A 412 23.22 -11.94 14.53
N TYR A 413 22.45 -12.10 15.60
CA TYR A 413 21.36 -11.23 16.06
C TYR A 413 21.38 -11.07 17.58
N TYR A 414 20.52 -10.21 18.12
CA TYR A 414 20.27 -10.07 19.54
C TYR A 414 18.88 -10.56 19.93
N PHE A 415 18.78 -11.24 21.07
CA PHE A 415 17.52 -11.54 21.75
C PHE A 415 17.60 -10.95 23.16
N GLY A 416 17.07 -9.73 23.31
CA GLY A 416 17.35 -8.88 24.46
C GLY A 416 18.81 -8.43 24.45
N ASN A 417 19.59 -8.85 25.45
CA ASN A 417 21.02 -8.54 25.55
C ASN A 417 21.93 -9.72 25.15
N LYS A 418 21.36 -10.86 24.73
CA LYS A 418 22.14 -12.05 24.36
C LYS A 418 22.32 -12.12 22.85
N GLU A 419 23.54 -12.45 22.43
CA GLU A 419 23.81 -12.78 21.03
C GLU A 419 23.24 -14.16 20.69
N VAL A 420 22.50 -14.25 19.60
CA VAL A 420 21.95 -15.49 19.05
C VAL A 420 22.34 -15.63 17.58
N PHE A 421 22.41 -16.87 17.10
CA PHE A 421 22.80 -17.17 15.72
C PHE A 421 21.67 -17.86 14.99
N ILE A 422 21.19 -17.25 13.91
CA ILE A 422 20.15 -17.82 13.03
C ILE A 422 20.83 -18.42 11.79
N PRO A 423 20.57 -19.69 11.43
CA PRO A 423 21.12 -20.29 10.23
C PRO A 423 20.56 -19.65 8.96
N VAL A 424 21.44 -19.45 7.99
CA VAL A 424 21.14 -19.00 6.63
C VAL A 424 21.40 -20.18 5.69
N PHE A 425 20.42 -20.50 4.84
CA PHE A 425 20.49 -21.57 3.86
C PHE A 425 20.41 -21.01 2.44
N SER A 426 21.18 -21.58 1.52
CA SER A 426 21.04 -21.28 0.09
C SER A 426 19.79 -21.93 -0.54
N ASP A 427 19.31 -23.02 0.07
CA ASP A 427 18.21 -23.87 -0.44
C ASP A 427 17.04 -23.91 0.56
N MET A 428 15.83 -23.60 0.06
CA MET A 428 14.60 -23.63 0.85
C MET A 428 14.26 -25.03 1.36
N ASP A 429 14.46 -26.07 0.55
CA ASP A 429 14.11 -27.43 0.91
C ASP A 429 14.97 -27.92 2.08
N VAL A 430 16.24 -27.50 2.12
CA VAL A 430 17.15 -27.78 3.24
C VAL A 430 16.66 -27.08 4.51
N ALA A 431 16.29 -25.79 4.42
CA ALA A 431 15.76 -25.03 5.55
C ALA A 431 14.48 -25.67 6.12
N MET A 432 13.53 -26.03 5.25
CA MET A 432 12.25 -26.65 5.63
C MET A 432 12.47 -28.01 6.30
N ARG A 433 13.35 -28.86 5.75
CA ARG A 433 13.69 -30.17 6.36
C ARG A 433 14.31 -30.04 7.74
N LYS A 434 15.16 -29.03 7.97
CA LYS A 434 15.84 -28.81 9.24
C LYS A 434 14.96 -28.13 10.30
N HIS A 435 13.97 -27.35 9.86
CA HIS A 435 13.09 -26.57 10.72
C HIS A 435 11.62 -26.94 10.48
N GLN A 436 11.23 -28.16 10.84
CA GLN A 436 9.87 -28.67 10.66
C GLN A 436 8.83 -27.92 11.52
N GLU A 437 9.28 -27.23 12.57
CA GLU A 437 8.47 -26.38 13.42
C GLU A 437 8.01 -25.08 12.75
N ALA A 438 8.64 -24.68 11.64
CA ALA A 438 8.28 -23.47 10.91
C ALA A 438 6.96 -23.64 10.15
N THR A 439 5.96 -22.84 10.52
CA THR A 439 4.63 -22.84 9.89
C THR A 439 4.37 -21.60 9.04
N VAL A 440 5.21 -20.58 9.19
CA VAL A 440 5.12 -19.30 8.47
C VAL A 440 6.34 -19.11 7.58
N LEU A 441 6.11 -18.67 6.34
CA LEU A 441 7.16 -18.08 5.51
C LEU A 441 6.90 -16.59 5.32
N VAL A 442 7.86 -15.73 5.67
CA VAL A 442 7.82 -14.31 5.31
C VAL A 442 8.73 -14.09 4.11
N ASN A 443 8.13 -13.71 2.97
CA ASN A 443 8.78 -13.67 1.68
C ASN A 443 9.13 -12.22 1.28
N PHE A 444 10.42 -11.86 1.39
CA PHE A 444 10.98 -10.59 0.92
C PHE A 444 11.65 -10.70 -0.46
N ALA A 445 11.26 -11.69 -1.26
CA ALA A 445 11.65 -11.76 -2.66
C ALA A 445 11.23 -10.49 -3.42
N SER A 446 11.98 -10.16 -4.47
CA SER A 446 11.60 -9.09 -5.39
C SER A 446 10.30 -9.46 -6.14
N LEU A 447 9.60 -8.48 -6.71
CA LEU A 447 8.41 -8.72 -7.55
C LEU A 447 8.63 -9.77 -8.65
N ARG A 448 9.87 -9.88 -9.15
CA ARG A 448 10.27 -10.80 -10.22
C ARG A 448 10.43 -12.25 -9.74
N SER A 449 10.75 -12.45 -8.46
CA SER A 449 11.08 -13.75 -7.88
C SER A 449 10.08 -14.22 -6.83
N ALA A 450 9.17 -13.35 -6.39
CA ALA A 450 8.19 -13.62 -5.34
C ALA A 450 7.17 -14.68 -5.73
N TYR A 451 6.80 -14.75 -7.02
CA TYR A 451 5.93 -15.82 -7.52
C TYR A 451 6.56 -17.19 -7.30
N ASP A 452 7.74 -17.43 -7.87
CA ASP A 452 8.38 -18.76 -7.81
C ASP A 452 8.71 -19.18 -6.38
N SER A 453 9.23 -18.27 -5.56
CA SER A 453 9.56 -18.60 -4.16
C SER A 453 8.31 -18.90 -3.33
N THR A 454 7.18 -18.24 -3.60
CA THR A 454 5.89 -18.54 -2.94
C THR A 454 5.33 -19.89 -3.41
N MET A 455 5.40 -20.17 -4.72
CA MET A 455 4.94 -21.44 -5.28
C MET A 455 5.77 -22.61 -4.72
N GLN A 456 7.09 -22.46 -4.58
CA GLN A 456 7.95 -23.45 -3.93
C GLN A 456 7.59 -23.63 -2.46
N ALA A 457 7.41 -22.54 -1.71
CA ALA A 457 7.05 -22.59 -0.29
C ALA A 457 5.79 -23.42 -0.01
N MET A 458 4.76 -23.24 -0.85
CA MET A 458 3.48 -23.97 -0.74
C MET A 458 3.57 -25.45 -1.12
N GLN A 459 4.71 -25.93 -1.65
CA GLN A 459 4.95 -27.37 -1.82
C GLN A 459 5.24 -28.07 -0.48
N HIS A 460 5.66 -27.33 0.54
CA HIS A 460 5.97 -27.87 1.86
C HIS A 460 4.71 -27.88 2.77
N PRO A 461 4.18 -29.04 3.17
CA PRO A 461 2.92 -29.13 3.93
C PRO A 461 2.95 -28.49 5.32
N GLN A 462 4.13 -28.27 5.89
CA GLN A 462 4.30 -27.60 7.19
C GLN A 462 3.92 -26.11 7.14
N ILE A 463 4.02 -25.48 5.96
CA ILE A 463 3.70 -24.07 5.77
C ILE A 463 2.18 -23.90 5.64
N ASN A 464 1.58 -23.21 6.60
CA ASN A 464 0.16 -22.88 6.60
C ASN A 464 -0.12 -21.40 6.33
N THR A 465 0.92 -20.56 6.40
CA THR A 465 0.83 -19.12 6.14
C THR A 465 2.05 -18.65 5.37
N VAL A 466 1.84 -17.99 4.23
CA VAL A 466 2.87 -17.29 3.47
C VAL A 466 2.54 -15.80 3.47
N VAL A 467 3.54 -14.96 3.74
CA VAL A 467 3.39 -13.50 3.67
C VAL A 467 4.25 -12.99 2.53
N ILE A 468 3.64 -12.30 1.56
CA ILE A 468 4.31 -11.80 0.37
C ILE A 468 4.48 -10.29 0.50
N ILE A 469 5.71 -9.83 0.73
CA ILE A 469 5.99 -8.41 0.97
C ILE A 469 6.05 -7.60 -0.33
N ALA A 470 6.48 -8.23 -1.43
CA ALA A 470 6.69 -7.57 -2.71
C ALA A 470 5.43 -6.89 -3.24
N GLU A 471 5.58 -5.66 -3.71
CA GLU A 471 4.59 -4.90 -4.48
C GLU A 471 4.92 -5.00 -5.98
N GLY A 472 3.90 -4.98 -6.84
CA GLY A 472 4.07 -5.04 -8.29
C GLY A 472 4.22 -6.45 -8.87
N ILE A 473 3.62 -7.47 -8.21
CA ILE A 473 3.49 -8.81 -8.82
C ILE A 473 2.32 -8.76 -9.82
N PRO A 474 2.49 -9.25 -11.06
CA PRO A 474 1.41 -9.34 -12.03
C PRO A 474 0.15 -10.01 -11.48
N GLU A 475 -1.01 -9.40 -11.76
CA GLU A 475 -2.32 -9.82 -11.28
C GLU A 475 -2.57 -11.31 -11.61
N ASN A 476 -2.20 -11.74 -12.82
CA ASN A 476 -2.35 -13.12 -13.27
C ASN A 476 -1.48 -14.11 -12.49
N MET A 477 -0.27 -13.71 -12.09
CA MET A 477 0.60 -14.54 -11.24
C MET A 477 0.01 -14.65 -9.83
N THR A 478 -0.51 -13.55 -9.28
CA THR A 478 -1.18 -13.54 -7.97
C THR A 478 -2.44 -14.41 -7.98
N ARG A 479 -3.23 -14.41 -9.06
CA ARG A 479 -4.39 -15.32 -9.22
C ARG A 479 -3.97 -16.80 -9.16
N LYS A 480 -2.82 -17.16 -9.74
CA LYS A 480 -2.27 -18.53 -9.68
C LYS A 480 -1.81 -18.90 -8.27
N ILE A 481 -1.16 -17.98 -7.55
CA ILE A 481 -0.83 -18.15 -6.12
C ILE A 481 -2.09 -18.43 -5.32
N ILE A 482 -3.13 -17.61 -5.51
CA ILE A 482 -4.42 -17.73 -4.84
C ILE A 482 -5.10 -19.09 -5.13
N LYS A 483 -5.04 -19.58 -6.38
CA LYS A 483 -5.55 -20.91 -6.76
C LYS A 483 -4.82 -22.04 -6.02
N LEU A 484 -3.50 -21.99 -5.96
CA LEU A 484 -2.71 -23.01 -5.25
C LEU A 484 -2.92 -22.94 -3.74
N ALA A 485 -2.93 -21.73 -3.16
CA ALA A 485 -3.16 -21.48 -1.74
C ALA A 485 -4.50 -22.07 -1.27
N ASP A 486 -5.58 -21.82 -2.02
CA ASP A 486 -6.88 -22.43 -1.79
C ASP A 486 -6.85 -23.95 -1.83
N THR A 487 -6.19 -24.52 -2.85
CA THR A 487 -6.10 -25.97 -3.05
C THR A 487 -5.33 -26.65 -1.90
N ARG A 488 -4.37 -25.94 -1.30
CA ARG A 488 -3.51 -26.43 -0.22
C ARG A 488 -3.99 -26.04 1.18
N GLY A 489 -4.99 -25.16 1.29
CA GLY A 489 -5.43 -24.60 2.57
C GLY A 489 -4.40 -23.67 3.23
N VAL A 490 -3.56 -22.99 2.43
CA VAL A 490 -2.52 -22.06 2.90
C VAL A 490 -3.07 -20.64 2.92
N ASN A 491 -2.84 -19.90 4.00
CA ASN A 491 -3.17 -18.49 4.09
C ASN A 491 -2.10 -17.66 3.40
N VAL A 492 -2.50 -16.71 2.55
CA VAL A 492 -1.58 -15.79 1.89
C VAL A 492 -1.92 -14.36 2.32
N ILE A 493 -1.05 -13.73 3.10
CA ILE A 493 -1.16 -12.30 3.46
C ILE A 493 -0.30 -11.51 2.45
N GLY A 494 -0.90 -10.54 1.77
CA GLY A 494 -0.29 -9.87 0.62
C GLY A 494 -0.73 -10.46 -0.72
N PRO A 495 -0.11 -10.11 -1.86
CA PRO A 495 1.11 -9.29 -1.99
C PRO A 495 0.93 -7.82 -1.66
N ALA A 496 1.99 -7.01 -1.82
CA ALA A 496 2.01 -5.58 -1.54
C ALA A 496 1.57 -5.24 -0.11
N THR A 497 2.12 -5.97 0.87
CA THR A 497 1.79 -5.77 2.29
C THR A 497 3.03 -5.61 3.15
N VAL A 498 2.87 -4.90 4.28
CA VAL A 498 3.84 -4.94 5.38
C VAL A 498 3.69 -6.22 6.23
N GLY A 499 2.53 -6.88 6.15
CA GLY A 499 2.16 -8.06 6.90
C GLY A 499 1.08 -7.78 7.95
N GLY A 500 1.41 -8.01 9.22
CA GLY A 500 0.47 -7.95 10.33
C GLY A 500 1.16 -8.16 11.68
N ILE A 501 0.42 -7.91 12.74
CA ILE A 501 0.90 -7.98 14.12
C ILE A 501 -0.17 -8.59 15.02
N LYS A 502 0.22 -9.55 15.85
CA LYS A 502 -0.56 -10.09 16.96
C LYS A 502 0.20 -9.78 18.25
N PRO A 503 -0.11 -8.66 18.93
CA PRO A 503 0.57 -8.23 20.15
C PRO A 503 0.71 -9.33 21.20
N GLY A 504 1.90 -9.49 21.76
CA GLY A 504 2.24 -10.58 22.68
C GLY A 504 2.52 -11.93 22.01
N CYS A 505 2.27 -12.07 20.71
CA CYS A 505 2.42 -13.33 19.98
C CYS A 505 3.43 -13.25 18.84
N PHE A 506 3.16 -12.53 17.76
CA PHE A 506 4.01 -12.56 16.57
C PHE A 506 3.84 -11.28 15.76
N LYS A 507 4.94 -10.80 15.17
CA LYS A 507 4.96 -9.65 14.26
C LYS A 507 5.59 -10.09 12.96
N ILE A 508 4.97 -9.75 11.83
CA ILE A 508 5.52 -10.06 10.52
C ILE A 508 6.48 -8.95 10.09
N GLY A 509 7.76 -9.31 9.93
CA GLY A 509 8.77 -8.47 9.30
C GLY A 509 8.83 -7.07 9.91
N ASN A 510 8.58 -6.07 9.06
CA ASN A 510 8.69 -4.67 9.43
C ASN A 510 7.43 -4.05 10.07
N THR A 511 6.35 -4.81 10.27
CA THR A 511 5.07 -4.28 10.77
C THR A 511 5.26 -3.52 12.09
N ALA A 512 4.61 -2.37 12.26
CA ALA A 512 4.76 -1.46 13.40
C ALA A 512 6.16 -0.85 13.61
N GLY A 513 7.11 -1.10 12.71
CA GLY A 513 8.42 -0.47 12.71
C GLY A 513 9.29 -0.74 13.92
N MET A 514 9.96 0.31 14.42
CA MET A 514 10.96 0.22 15.47
C MET A 514 10.32 0.02 16.86
N ILE A 515 11.16 -0.32 17.84
CA ILE A 515 10.74 -0.64 19.21
C ILE A 515 10.06 0.53 19.93
N ASP A 516 10.43 1.77 19.61
CA ASP A 516 9.81 2.98 20.13
C ASP A 516 8.31 3.00 19.80
N ASN A 517 7.95 2.82 18.53
CA ASN A 517 6.55 2.77 18.12
C ASN A 517 5.80 1.55 18.70
N ILE A 518 6.46 0.41 18.85
CA ILE A 518 5.86 -0.76 19.51
C ILE A 518 5.51 -0.46 20.97
N ILE A 519 6.36 0.28 21.68
CA ILE A 519 6.11 0.69 23.07
C ILE A 519 5.04 1.78 23.11
N ASP A 520 5.16 2.82 22.30
CA ASP A 520 4.22 3.96 22.26
C ASP A 520 2.80 3.53 21.89
N SER A 521 2.67 2.60 20.94
CA SER A 521 1.39 2.00 20.55
C SER A 521 1.00 0.80 21.41
N LYS A 522 1.79 0.48 22.45
CA LYS A 522 1.57 -0.61 23.40
C LYS A 522 1.29 -1.96 22.71
N LEU A 523 2.08 -2.30 21.70
CA LEU A 523 1.91 -3.52 20.89
C LEU A 523 2.65 -4.74 21.47
N TYR A 524 3.31 -4.59 22.63
CA TYR A 524 3.96 -5.70 23.34
C TYR A 524 2.98 -6.59 24.14
N ARG A 525 1.69 -6.21 24.21
CA ARG A 525 0.63 -6.94 24.92
C ARG A 525 -0.72 -6.85 24.19
N PRO A 526 -1.57 -7.88 24.27
CA PRO A 526 -2.85 -7.90 23.57
C PRO A 526 -3.89 -6.98 24.25
N GLY A 527 -4.59 -6.19 23.44
CA GLY A 527 -5.87 -5.57 23.81
C GLY A 527 -7.07 -6.40 23.34
N SER A 528 -8.22 -5.73 23.09
CA SER A 528 -9.48 -6.38 22.71
C SER A 528 -9.94 -6.06 21.27
N VAL A 529 -9.23 -5.19 20.56
CA VAL A 529 -9.63 -4.68 19.23
C VAL A 529 -8.85 -5.39 18.14
N ALA A 530 -9.52 -5.94 17.13
CA ALA A 530 -8.84 -6.46 15.94
C ALA A 530 -9.14 -5.60 14.72
N TYR A 531 -8.17 -5.43 13.84
CA TYR A 531 -8.34 -4.64 12.62
C TYR A 531 -7.87 -5.36 11.37
N VAL A 532 -8.51 -5.03 10.24
CA VAL A 532 -8.04 -5.39 8.91
C VAL A 532 -8.03 -4.15 8.01
N SER A 533 -6.96 -3.98 7.23
CA SER A 533 -6.71 -2.82 6.35
C SER A 533 -6.15 -3.29 5.02
N ARG A 534 -6.33 -2.52 3.94
CA ARG A 534 -5.52 -2.69 2.70
C ARG A 534 -4.12 -2.11 2.87
N SER A 535 -4.04 -0.85 3.31
CA SER A 535 -2.77 -0.12 3.41
C SER A 535 -1.93 -0.55 4.61
N GLY A 536 -0.66 -0.89 4.36
CA GLY A 536 0.34 -1.13 5.41
C GLY A 536 0.74 0.13 6.18
N GLY A 537 0.76 1.31 5.53
CA GLY A 537 1.03 2.57 6.24
C GLY A 537 -0.11 2.91 7.20
N MET A 538 -1.36 2.77 6.75
CA MET A 538 -2.52 3.02 7.60
C MET A 538 -2.70 1.98 8.71
N SER A 539 -2.23 0.74 8.54
CA SER A 539 -2.28 -0.25 9.61
C SER A 539 -1.48 0.21 10.84
N ASN A 540 -0.38 0.93 10.64
CA ASN A 540 0.39 1.47 11.75
C ASN A 540 -0.23 2.75 12.35
N GLU A 541 -0.94 3.55 11.54
CA GLU A 541 -1.77 4.62 12.08
C GLU A 541 -2.96 4.05 12.90
N LEU A 542 -3.55 2.92 12.48
CA LEU A 542 -4.57 2.22 13.26
C LEU A 542 -4.01 1.70 14.59
N ASN A 543 -2.77 1.19 14.63
CA ASN A 543 -2.12 0.84 15.90
C ASN A 543 -2.10 2.03 16.87
N ASN A 544 -1.71 3.21 16.38
CA ASN A 544 -1.65 4.44 17.16
C ASN A 544 -3.04 4.96 17.58
N ILE A 545 -4.04 4.91 16.69
CA ILE A 545 -5.41 5.31 17.01
C ILE A 545 -6.00 4.38 18.07
N ILE A 546 -5.91 3.07 17.86
CA ILE A 546 -6.49 2.07 18.76
C ILE A 546 -5.80 2.07 20.13
N SER A 547 -4.48 2.32 20.20
CA SER A 547 -3.76 2.40 21.48
C SER A 547 -4.16 3.61 22.34
N LYS A 548 -4.59 4.71 21.69
CA LYS A 548 -5.09 5.92 22.34
C LYS A 548 -6.57 5.83 22.70
N GLU A 549 -7.37 5.19 21.85
CA GLU A 549 -8.83 5.22 21.93
C GLU A 549 -9.46 3.98 22.57
N ALA A 550 -8.69 2.89 22.76
CA ALA A 550 -9.13 1.62 23.35
C ALA A 550 -8.02 0.98 24.23
N ASP A 551 -8.20 -0.28 24.65
CA ASP A 551 -7.17 -1.03 25.42
C ASP A 551 -6.00 -1.54 24.57
N GLY A 552 -6.09 -1.41 23.24
CA GLY A 552 -5.04 -1.76 22.29
C GLY A 552 -5.45 -2.86 21.31
N VAL A 553 -4.52 -3.22 20.45
CA VAL A 553 -4.73 -4.20 19.39
C VAL A 553 -4.59 -5.63 19.92
N CYS A 554 -5.51 -6.51 19.54
CA CYS A 554 -5.45 -7.95 19.75
C CYS A 554 -4.80 -8.66 18.55
N GLU A 555 -5.21 -8.31 17.32
CA GLU A 555 -4.60 -8.77 16.08
C GLU A 555 -4.90 -7.77 14.96
N GLY A 556 -3.90 -7.44 14.16
CA GLY A 556 -3.99 -6.48 13.06
C GLY A 556 -3.36 -7.04 11.78
N VAL A 557 -4.08 -6.99 10.66
CA VAL A 557 -3.57 -7.46 9.36
C VAL A 557 -3.73 -6.38 8.29
N ALA A 558 -2.68 -6.15 7.51
CA ALA A 558 -2.77 -5.46 6.23
C ALA A 558 -2.85 -6.53 5.11
N ILE A 559 -3.96 -6.61 4.38
CA ILE A 559 -4.15 -7.63 3.34
C ILE A 559 -3.33 -7.36 2.08
N GLY A 560 -2.94 -6.09 1.87
CA GLY A 560 -2.16 -5.64 0.72
C GLY A 560 -2.94 -4.74 -0.23
N GLY A 561 -2.22 -3.95 -1.03
CA GLY A 561 -2.78 -2.98 -1.99
C GLY A 561 -3.08 -3.56 -3.38
N ASP A 562 -2.66 -4.79 -3.67
CA ASP A 562 -2.90 -5.42 -4.96
C ASP A 562 -4.39 -5.69 -5.21
N ARG A 563 -4.80 -5.75 -6.49
CA ARG A 563 -6.19 -5.97 -6.89
C ARG A 563 -6.77 -7.28 -6.34
N TYR A 564 -5.95 -8.34 -6.29
CA TYR A 564 -6.32 -9.65 -5.76
C TYR A 564 -5.45 -9.99 -4.55
N PRO A 565 -5.77 -9.52 -3.34
CA PRO A 565 -5.01 -9.89 -2.15
C PRO A 565 -5.22 -11.39 -1.85
N GLY A 566 -4.19 -12.10 -1.39
CA GLY A 566 -4.23 -13.55 -1.14
C GLY A 566 -5.34 -13.98 -0.19
N THR A 567 -5.55 -13.18 0.85
CA THR A 567 -6.65 -13.25 1.81
C THR A 567 -7.38 -11.90 1.82
N THR A 568 -8.69 -11.93 2.04
CA THR A 568 -9.59 -10.79 1.89
C THR A 568 -10.04 -10.24 3.24
N PHE A 569 -10.76 -9.11 3.25
CA PHE A 569 -11.34 -8.55 4.47
C PHE A 569 -12.20 -9.58 5.22
N ILE A 570 -13.08 -10.28 4.50
CA ILE A 570 -13.99 -11.24 5.12
C ILE A 570 -13.25 -12.45 5.70
N ASP A 571 -12.16 -12.90 5.07
CA ASP A 571 -11.34 -13.99 5.60
C ASP A 571 -10.82 -13.66 7.01
N HIS A 572 -10.31 -12.45 7.22
CA HIS A 572 -9.80 -12.06 8.53
C HIS A 572 -10.91 -11.72 9.53
N LEU A 573 -11.99 -11.04 9.11
CA LEU A 573 -13.09 -10.70 10.00
C LEU A 573 -13.81 -11.94 10.54
N LEU A 574 -13.97 -12.99 9.73
CA LEU A 574 -14.53 -14.26 10.20
C LEU A 574 -13.60 -14.97 11.21
N ARG A 575 -12.28 -14.93 11.01
CA ARG A 575 -11.33 -15.40 12.04
C ARG A 575 -11.48 -14.62 13.33
N TYR A 576 -11.55 -13.30 13.23
CA TYR A 576 -11.68 -12.41 14.38
C TYR A 576 -13.00 -12.60 15.12
N GLU A 577 -14.10 -12.89 14.42
CA GLU A 577 -15.37 -13.26 15.03
C GLU A 577 -15.23 -14.50 15.93
N THR A 578 -14.44 -15.50 15.51
CA THR A 578 -14.26 -16.74 16.27
C THR A 578 -13.31 -16.63 17.47
N ASP A 579 -12.39 -15.67 17.49
CA ASP A 579 -11.44 -15.50 18.60
C ASP A 579 -12.14 -14.86 19.82
N PRO A 580 -12.24 -15.56 20.97
CA PRO A 580 -12.93 -15.02 22.14
C PRO A 580 -12.23 -13.80 22.76
N ASN A 581 -10.95 -13.55 22.47
CA ASN A 581 -10.23 -12.39 22.99
C ASN A 581 -10.61 -11.10 22.27
N ILE A 582 -11.04 -11.21 21.02
CA ILE A 582 -11.46 -10.06 20.21
C ILE A 582 -12.90 -9.70 20.58
N LYS A 583 -13.14 -8.44 20.94
CA LYS A 583 -14.45 -7.93 21.37
C LYS A 583 -15.07 -6.94 20.39
N MET A 584 -14.26 -6.30 19.56
CA MET A 584 -14.71 -5.43 18.47
C MET A 584 -13.77 -5.49 17.27
N LEU A 585 -14.31 -5.17 16.11
CA LEU A 585 -13.66 -5.24 14.81
C LEU A 585 -13.50 -3.83 14.24
N VAL A 586 -12.37 -3.58 13.57
CA VAL A 586 -12.13 -2.35 12.80
C VAL A 586 -11.80 -2.71 11.36
N LEU A 587 -12.54 -2.16 10.41
CA LEU A 587 -12.32 -2.34 8.98
C LEU A 587 -11.91 -1.01 8.35
N LEU A 588 -10.71 -0.96 7.78
CA LEU A 588 -10.28 0.15 6.94
C LEU A 588 -10.29 -0.30 5.47
N GLY A 589 -11.40 -0.03 4.80
CA GLY A 589 -11.62 -0.30 3.39
C GLY A 589 -11.06 0.80 2.49
N GLU A 590 -11.23 0.64 1.18
CA GLU A 590 -10.70 1.57 0.18
C GLU A 590 -11.62 1.62 -1.05
N VAL A 591 -11.50 2.68 -1.85
CA VAL A 591 -12.11 2.76 -3.18
C VAL A 591 -11.61 1.62 -4.08
N GLY A 592 -12.47 1.13 -4.98
CA GLY A 592 -12.15 0.05 -5.92
C GLY A 592 -12.54 -1.34 -5.41
N GLY A 593 -13.09 -2.17 -6.29
CA GLY A 593 -13.58 -3.51 -5.95
C GLY A 593 -14.82 -3.52 -5.02
N VAL A 594 -15.28 -4.71 -4.65
CA VAL A 594 -16.57 -4.93 -3.95
C VAL A 594 -16.44 -5.74 -2.64
N GLU A 595 -15.23 -5.89 -2.12
CA GLU A 595 -14.93 -6.76 -0.97
C GLU A 595 -15.71 -6.36 0.30
N GLU A 596 -15.93 -5.07 0.54
CA GLU A 596 -16.66 -4.57 1.71
C GLU A 596 -18.15 -4.97 1.71
N TYR A 597 -18.75 -5.24 0.56
CA TYR A 597 -20.12 -5.75 0.49
C TYR A 597 -20.22 -7.19 1.01
N HIS A 598 -19.16 -8.01 0.92
CA HIS A 598 -19.13 -9.31 1.58
C HIS A 598 -19.20 -9.19 3.10
N VAL A 599 -18.61 -8.13 3.67
CA VAL A 599 -18.73 -7.82 5.10
C VAL A 599 -20.17 -7.43 5.42
N CYS A 600 -20.80 -6.59 4.60
CA CYS A 600 -22.21 -6.22 4.76
C CYS A 600 -23.12 -7.46 4.77
N ARG A 601 -22.93 -8.39 3.81
CA ARG A 601 -23.64 -9.68 3.77
C ARG A 601 -23.39 -10.51 5.03
N ALA A 602 -22.14 -10.60 5.49
CA ALA A 602 -21.82 -11.39 6.68
C ALA A 602 -22.43 -10.83 7.97
N VAL A 603 -22.53 -9.50 8.10
CA VAL A 603 -23.24 -8.86 9.22
C VAL A 603 -24.74 -9.11 9.12
N ARG A 604 -25.33 -8.91 7.93
CA ARG A 604 -26.75 -9.18 7.66
C ARG A 604 -27.15 -10.63 7.96
N ASP A 605 -26.35 -11.59 7.49
CA ASP A 605 -26.59 -13.03 7.64
C ASP A 605 -26.27 -13.52 9.06
N GLY A 606 -25.85 -12.62 9.97
CA GLY A 606 -25.53 -12.94 11.36
C GLY A 606 -24.27 -13.79 11.54
N LEU A 607 -23.40 -13.83 10.52
CA LEU A 607 -22.10 -14.49 10.58
C LEU A 607 -21.09 -13.67 11.39
N ILE A 608 -21.16 -12.34 11.29
CA ILE A 608 -20.42 -11.40 12.14
C ILE A 608 -21.40 -10.78 13.12
N LYS A 609 -21.18 -10.98 14.42
CA LYS A 609 -22.03 -10.46 15.50
C LYS A 609 -21.30 -9.46 16.38
N LYS A 610 -19.96 -9.47 16.38
CA LYS A 610 -19.17 -8.47 17.12
C LYS A 610 -19.38 -7.08 16.50
N PRO A 611 -19.39 -6.01 17.33
CA PRO A 611 -19.46 -4.65 16.82
C PRO A 611 -18.31 -4.36 15.87
N ILE A 612 -18.64 -3.75 14.73
CA ILE A 612 -17.69 -3.33 13.70
C ILE A 612 -17.70 -1.82 13.55
N VAL A 613 -16.51 -1.21 13.61
CA VAL A 613 -16.25 0.16 13.17
C VAL A 613 -15.63 0.09 11.78
N ALA A 614 -16.18 0.78 10.80
CA ALA A 614 -15.71 0.66 9.42
C ALA A 614 -15.59 2.03 8.74
N TRP A 615 -14.55 2.19 7.92
CA TRP A 615 -14.39 3.36 7.05
C TRP A 615 -13.70 2.97 5.75
N CYS A 616 -14.27 3.34 4.61
CA CYS A 616 -13.65 3.23 3.31
C CYS A 616 -13.05 4.59 2.90
N ILE A 617 -11.74 4.62 2.65
CA ILE A 617 -11.02 5.81 2.16
C ILE A 617 -11.19 5.96 0.65
N GLY A 618 -11.00 7.18 0.11
CA GLY A 618 -11.14 7.48 -1.33
C GLY A 618 -12.47 8.14 -1.68
N THR A 619 -13.06 8.83 -0.69
CA THR A 619 -14.29 9.62 -0.86
C THR A 619 -14.11 10.82 -1.78
N CYS A 620 -12.87 11.29 -1.98
CA CYS A 620 -12.53 12.34 -2.93
C CYS A 620 -12.74 11.96 -4.41
N SER A 621 -12.87 10.68 -4.74
CA SER A 621 -12.96 10.23 -6.15
C SER A 621 -14.13 10.85 -6.91
N ASP A 622 -15.25 11.16 -6.23
CA ASP A 622 -16.41 11.85 -6.80
C ASP A 622 -16.18 13.35 -7.07
N MET A 623 -15.11 13.92 -6.52
CA MET A 623 -14.77 15.34 -6.66
C MET A 623 -13.89 15.62 -7.87
N PHE A 624 -13.36 14.58 -8.53
CA PHE A 624 -12.50 14.71 -9.70
C PHE A 624 -13.30 14.63 -10.99
N THR A 625 -12.89 15.40 -12.01
CA THR A 625 -13.52 15.43 -13.32
C THR A 625 -13.14 14.26 -14.22
N SER A 626 -12.05 13.57 -13.89
CA SER A 626 -11.52 12.41 -14.61
C SER A 626 -11.20 11.28 -13.64
N GLU A 627 -11.18 10.05 -14.13
CA GLU A 627 -10.72 8.90 -13.34
C GLU A 627 -9.28 9.10 -12.85
N VAL A 628 -9.06 8.88 -11.56
CA VAL A 628 -7.74 8.94 -10.92
C VAL A 628 -7.43 7.55 -10.39
N GLN A 629 -6.37 6.93 -10.93
CA GLN A 629 -5.77 5.75 -10.33
C GLN A 629 -5.00 6.17 -9.09
N PHE A 630 -5.43 5.71 -7.91
CA PHE A 630 -4.69 5.93 -6.67
C PHE A 630 -3.48 4.96 -6.59
N GLY A 631 -2.58 5.21 -5.62
CA GLY A 631 -1.27 4.56 -5.56
C GLY A 631 -1.30 3.03 -5.47
N HIS A 632 -2.29 2.45 -4.77
CA HIS A 632 -2.45 0.99 -4.75
C HIS A 632 -3.09 0.50 -6.06
N ALA A 633 -2.59 -0.63 -6.60
CA ALA A 633 -3.09 -1.20 -7.85
C ALA A 633 -4.61 -1.50 -7.83
N GLY A 634 -5.14 -1.92 -6.67
CA GLY A 634 -6.57 -2.19 -6.50
C GLY A 634 -7.48 -0.96 -6.29
N SER A 635 -6.93 0.26 -6.32
CA SER A 635 -7.65 1.49 -5.95
C SER A 635 -8.11 2.32 -7.16
N LEU A 636 -8.97 1.69 -7.94
CA LEU A 636 -9.67 2.30 -9.08
C LEU A 636 -11.13 1.87 -9.02
N ALA A 637 -12.06 2.83 -9.05
CA ALA A 637 -13.49 2.52 -9.15
C ALA A 637 -13.91 2.47 -10.62
N GLY A 638 -14.23 1.28 -11.13
CA GLY A 638 -14.82 1.13 -12.46
C GLY A 638 -16.34 1.35 -12.51
N SER A 639 -16.99 1.39 -11.35
CA SER A 639 -18.45 1.50 -11.21
C SER A 639 -18.86 2.29 -9.98
N ALA A 640 -20.12 2.73 -9.92
CA ALA A 640 -20.66 3.46 -8.76
C ALA A 640 -20.58 2.67 -7.45
N MET A 641 -20.68 1.33 -7.51
CA MET A 641 -20.61 0.46 -6.34
C MET A 641 -19.20 0.35 -5.76
N GLU A 642 -18.17 0.54 -6.58
CA GLU A 642 -16.77 0.50 -6.15
C GLU A 642 -16.31 1.79 -5.46
N LYS A 643 -17.14 2.84 -5.48
CA LYS A 643 -16.85 4.11 -4.82
C LYS A 643 -16.90 3.97 -3.30
N ALA A 644 -15.95 4.62 -2.62
CA ALA A 644 -15.86 4.59 -1.16
C ALA A 644 -17.14 5.10 -0.47
N VAL A 645 -17.79 6.12 -1.04
CA VAL A 645 -19.04 6.69 -0.48
C VAL A 645 -20.18 5.66 -0.49
N ALA A 646 -20.35 4.91 -1.59
CA ALA A 646 -21.36 3.85 -1.69
C ALA A 646 -21.10 2.72 -0.68
N LYS A 647 -19.83 2.32 -0.53
CA LYS A 647 -19.42 1.30 0.46
C LYS A 647 -19.67 1.76 1.90
N ASN A 648 -19.32 3.00 2.24
CA ASN A 648 -19.58 3.58 3.55
C ASN A 648 -21.09 3.65 3.87
N ALA A 649 -21.92 4.03 2.89
CA ALA A 649 -23.37 4.03 3.03
C ALA A 649 -23.92 2.62 3.27
N ALA A 650 -23.42 1.63 2.53
CA ALA A 650 -23.81 0.22 2.69
C ALA A 650 -23.42 -0.32 4.07
N LEU A 651 -22.16 -0.16 4.49
CA LEU A 651 -21.67 -0.60 5.80
C LEU A 651 -22.52 -0.01 6.94
N ARG A 652 -22.86 1.28 6.86
CA ARG A 652 -23.73 1.97 7.82
C ARG A 652 -25.14 1.38 7.84
N ALA A 653 -25.75 1.13 6.67
CA ALA A 653 -27.08 0.56 6.55
C ALA A 653 -27.20 -0.86 7.15
N TYR A 654 -26.10 -1.63 7.10
CA TYR A 654 -26.05 -2.98 7.66
C TYR A 654 -25.52 -3.05 9.11
N GLY A 655 -25.42 -1.90 9.80
CA GLY A 655 -25.20 -1.84 11.25
C GLY A 655 -23.76 -1.64 11.70
N ALA A 656 -22.83 -1.34 10.80
CA ALA A 656 -21.49 -0.88 11.18
C ALA A 656 -21.53 0.56 11.72
N GLU A 657 -20.69 0.85 12.71
CA GLU A 657 -20.40 2.24 13.11
C GLU A 657 -19.46 2.84 12.06
N VAL A 658 -19.98 3.74 11.22
CA VAL A 658 -19.22 4.41 10.15
C VAL A 658 -19.13 5.91 10.48
N PRO A 659 -17.93 6.45 10.72
CA PRO A 659 -17.75 7.88 10.99
C PRO A 659 -18.08 8.73 9.75
N ASP A 660 -18.15 10.05 9.92
CA ASP A 660 -18.39 10.98 8.81
C ASP A 660 -17.12 11.24 7.97
N SER A 661 -15.96 11.10 8.60
CA SER A 661 -14.63 11.22 7.98
C SER A 661 -13.60 10.37 8.70
N PHE A 662 -12.41 10.23 8.10
CA PHE A 662 -11.31 9.49 8.73
C PHE A 662 -10.89 10.09 10.09
N ASP A 663 -10.96 11.41 10.24
CA ASP A 663 -10.58 12.13 11.46
C ASP A 663 -11.45 11.71 12.67
N ALA A 664 -12.70 11.34 12.42
CA ALA A 664 -13.64 10.88 13.43
C ALA A 664 -13.53 9.37 13.72
N LEU A 665 -12.67 8.61 13.01
CA LEU A 665 -12.52 7.17 13.21
C LEU A 665 -12.13 6.82 14.65
N GLY A 666 -11.19 7.55 15.24
CA GLY A 666 -10.77 7.34 16.63
C GLY A 666 -11.92 7.53 17.62
N VAL A 667 -12.74 8.56 17.41
CA VAL A 667 -13.94 8.84 18.22
C VAL A 667 -14.94 7.70 18.14
N SER A 668 -15.20 7.17 16.94
CA SER A 668 -16.09 6.00 16.74
C SER A 668 -15.52 4.73 17.40
N VAL A 669 -14.21 4.50 17.32
CA VAL A 669 -13.54 3.39 18.04
C VAL A 669 -13.75 3.52 19.54
N ASN A 670 -13.48 4.69 20.12
CA ASN A 670 -13.65 4.94 21.55
C ASN A 670 -15.11 4.74 21.99
N LYS A 671 -16.07 5.29 21.24
CA LYS A 671 -17.50 5.15 21.50
C LYS A 671 -17.93 3.69 21.61
N VAL A 672 -17.53 2.84 20.67
CA VAL A 672 -17.85 1.41 20.68
C VAL A 672 -17.12 0.69 21.82
N TYR A 673 -15.84 0.99 22.03
CA TYR A 673 -15.05 0.43 23.12
C TYR A 673 -15.65 0.73 24.50
N GLN A 674 -15.97 1.99 24.79
CA GLN A 674 -16.58 2.41 26.05
C GLN A 674 -17.94 1.76 26.30
N LYS A 675 -18.74 1.55 25.24
CA LYS A 675 -19.99 0.80 25.33
C LYS A 675 -19.73 -0.65 25.78
N LEU A 676 -18.75 -1.33 25.19
CA LEU A 676 -18.41 -2.72 25.55
C LEU A 676 -17.82 -2.86 26.96
N VAL A 677 -17.08 -1.86 27.43
CA VAL A 677 -16.61 -1.80 28.82
C VAL A 677 -17.79 -1.65 29.78
N LYS A 678 -18.73 -0.74 29.51
CA LYS A 678 -19.95 -0.55 30.33
C LYS A 678 -20.83 -1.79 30.36
N GLU A 679 -20.90 -2.54 29.26
CA GLU A 679 -21.62 -3.82 29.18
C GLU A 679 -20.88 -4.99 29.87
N GLY A 680 -19.66 -4.78 30.39
CA GLY A 680 -18.84 -5.81 31.03
C GLY A 680 -18.26 -6.85 30.06
N LYS A 681 -18.34 -6.60 28.74
CA LYS A 681 -17.78 -7.49 27.69
C LYS A 681 -16.27 -7.34 27.54
N ILE A 682 -15.75 -6.15 27.84
CA ILE A 682 -14.32 -5.87 27.95
C ILE A 682 -14.00 -5.60 29.42
N ILE A 683 -13.04 -6.35 29.96
CA ILE A 683 -12.49 -6.14 31.28
C ILE A 683 -11.11 -5.52 31.09
N VAL A 684 -10.97 -4.25 31.47
CA VAL A 684 -9.71 -3.52 31.35
C VAL A 684 -8.66 -4.17 32.25
N LYS A 685 -7.55 -4.59 31.65
CA LYS A 685 -6.42 -5.18 32.36
C LYS A 685 -5.47 -4.08 32.83
N GLU A 686 -4.76 -4.36 33.92
CA GLU A 686 -3.67 -3.51 34.38
C GLU A 686 -2.52 -3.53 33.36
N GLU A 687 -1.92 -2.37 33.13
CA GLU A 687 -0.81 -2.22 32.19
C GLU A 687 0.48 -2.77 32.82
N VAL A 688 1.24 -3.54 32.07
CA VAL A 688 2.49 -4.15 32.56
C VAL A 688 3.65 -3.63 31.72
N ASP A 689 4.63 -3.01 32.38
CA ASP A 689 5.80 -2.48 31.70
C ASP A 689 6.55 -3.56 30.90
N PRO A 690 6.96 -3.31 29.66
CA PRO A 690 7.71 -4.28 28.88
C PRO A 690 9.13 -4.47 29.42
N PRO A 691 9.76 -5.64 29.18
CA PRO A 691 11.19 -5.82 29.38
C PRO A 691 11.99 -4.73 28.68
N LYS A 692 13.03 -4.20 29.35
CA LYS A 692 13.91 -3.18 28.76
C LYS A 692 14.88 -3.84 27.79
N VAL A 693 14.92 -3.34 26.56
CA VAL A 693 15.95 -3.67 25.57
C VAL A 693 17.01 -2.57 25.61
N PRO A 694 18.31 -2.91 25.65
CA PRO A 694 19.37 -1.92 25.54
C PRO A 694 19.22 -1.09 24.27
N MET A 695 19.47 0.22 24.36
CA MET A 695 19.48 1.08 23.18
C MET A 695 20.63 0.68 22.26
N ASP A 696 20.34 0.59 20.96
CA ASP A 696 21.36 0.35 19.94
C ASP A 696 22.45 1.42 19.98
N TYR A 697 23.71 1.00 19.79
CA TYR A 697 24.87 1.89 19.87
C TYR A 697 24.83 3.00 18.82
N ASP A 698 24.47 2.68 17.57
CA ASP A 698 24.42 3.68 16.50
C ASP A 698 23.31 4.69 16.75
N TRP A 699 22.19 4.24 17.32
CA TRP A 699 21.11 5.13 17.71
C TRP A 699 21.50 6.06 18.86
N ALA A 700 22.07 5.51 19.93
CA ALA A 700 22.54 6.31 21.07
C ALA A 700 23.63 7.33 20.66
N ARG A 701 24.51 6.96 19.73
CA ARG A 701 25.52 7.85 19.15
C ARG A 701 24.88 8.96 18.32
N LYS A 702 23.89 8.65 17.47
CA LYS A 702 23.19 9.65 16.64
C LYS A 702 22.42 10.67 17.49
N LEU A 703 21.84 10.23 18.61
CA LEU A 703 21.17 11.12 19.56
C LEU A 703 22.14 11.90 20.47
N GLY A 704 23.44 11.65 20.38
CA GLY A 704 24.45 12.32 21.21
C GLY A 704 24.42 11.91 22.70
N ILE A 705 23.75 10.80 23.03
CA ILE A 705 23.61 10.31 24.42
C ILE A 705 24.93 9.71 24.92
N ILE A 706 25.68 9.09 24.01
CA ILE A 706 26.97 8.48 24.30
C ILE A 706 28.07 9.06 23.42
N ARG A 707 29.30 9.02 23.93
CA ARG A 707 30.52 9.32 23.17
C ARG A 707 31.45 8.13 23.24
N LYS A 708 31.99 7.73 22.09
CA LYS A 708 33.06 6.73 21.99
C LYS A 708 34.25 7.38 21.31
N PRO A 709 35.44 7.39 21.92
CA PRO A 709 36.63 7.92 21.27
C PRO A 709 36.92 7.13 19.99
N ALA A 710 37.35 7.83 18.94
CA ALA A 710 37.78 7.19 17.70
C ALA A 710 39.06 6.38 17.97
N ALA A 711 39.06 5.11 17.58
CA ALA A 711 40.24 4.25 17.71
C ALA A 711 41.28 4.50 16.61
N PHE A 712 40.85 5.11 15.50
CA PHE A 712 41.67 5.39 14.33
C PHE A 712 41.47 6.85 13.91
N ILE A 713 42.54 7.46 13.41
CA ILE A 713 42.55 8.78 12.81
C ILE A 713 43.13 8.61 11.41
N SER A 714 42.37 9.03 10.40
CA SER A 714 42.81 9.10 9.01
C SER A 714 42.69 10.55 8.54
N THR A 715 43.72 11.06 7.88
CA THR A 715 43.79 12.45 7.39
C THR A 715 44.01 12.55 5.88
N ILE A 716 44.28 11.43 5.21
CA ILE A 716 44.72 11.42 3.81
C ILE A 716 43.56 11.17 2.82
N CYS A 717 42.49 10.51 3.26
CA CYS A 717 41.36 10.14 2.42
C CYS A 717 40.07 10.17 3.24
N ASP A 718 39.00 10.67 2.63
CA ASP A 718 37.63 10.56 3.13
C ASP A 718 36.71 10.03 2.02
N GLU A 719 36.27 8.78 2.17
CA GLU A 719 35.39 8.07 1.26
C GLU A 719 33.92 8.08 1.72
N ARG A 720 33.60 8.75 2.83
CA ARG A 720 32.26 8.71 3.44
C ARG A 720 31.27 9.70 2.82
N GLY A 721 31.79 10.74 2.14
CA GLY A 721 30.99 11.78 1.49
C GLY A 721 30.33 11.31 0.19
N ASN A 722 29.59 12.21 -0.47
CA ASN A 722 29.02 11.96 -1.81
C ASN A 722 30.10 11.77 -2.87
N GLU A 723 31.31 12.22 -2.58
CA GLU A 723 32.46 12.16 -3.46
C GLU A 723 33.70 11.78 -2.66
N LEU A 724 34.54 10.92 -3.25
CA LEU A 724 35.84 10.56 -2.70
C LEU A 724 36.74 11.80 -2.60
N SER A 725 37.38 12.02 -1.46
CA SER A 725 38.25 13.17 -1.23
C SER A 725 39.65 12.72 -0.81
N TYR A 726 40.68 13.24 -1.48
CA TYR A 726 42.10 13.05 -1.15
C TYR A 726 42.64 14.30 -0.48
N CYS A 727 42.98 14.21 0.82
CA CYS A 727 43.42 15.33 1.66
C CYS A 727 42.55 16.59 1.52
N GLY A 728 41.23 16.38 1.52
CA GLY A 728 40.23 17.45 1.37
C GLY A 728 39.98 17.90 -0.06
N VAL A 729 40.68 17.36 -1.06
CA VAL A 729 40.44 17.64 -2.49
C VAL A 729 39.51 16.58 -3.07
N PRO A 730 38.29 16.95 -3.52
CA PRO A 730 37.37 16.00 -4.15
C PRO A 730 37.96 15.41 -5.44
N ILE A 731 37.61 14.15 -5.74
CA ILE A 731 38.18 13.42 -6.88
C ILE A 731 37.89 14.09 -8.23
N SER A 732 36.74 14.74 -8.39
CA SER A 732 36.40 15.58 -9.56
C SER A 732 37.44 16.67 -9.76
N GLN A 733 37.85 17.38 -8.71
CA GLN A 733 38.86 18.42 -8.81
C GLN A 733 40.26 17.86 -9.10
N VAL A 734 40.57 16.65 -8.60
CA VAL A 734 41.82 15.96 -8.95
C VAL A 734 41.89 15.70 -10.46
N LEU A 735 40.77 15.28 -11.05
CA LEU A 735 40.63 15.01 -12.49
C LEU A 735 40.58 16.31 -13.32
N GLU A 736 39.77 17.28 -12.93
CA GLU A 736 39.62 18.58 -13.61
C GLU A 736 40.94 19.34 -13.69
N ARG A 737 41.74 19.28 -12.62
CA ARG A 737 43.07 19.92 -12.57
C ARG A 737 44.16 19.08 -13.22
N ASN A 738 43.83 17.90 -13.75
CA ASN A 738 44.74 16.95 -14.39
C ASN A 738 46.01 16.68 -13.55
N LEU A 739 45.84 16.47 -12.24
CA LEU A 739 46.95 16.34 -11.29
C LEU A 739 47.83 15.10 -11.55
N GLY A 740 47.31 14.13 -12.32
CA GLY A 740 48.00 12.90 -12.65
C GLY A 740 48.34 12.04 -11.43
N VAL A 741 49.15 11.02 -11.64
CA VAL A 741 49.59 10.11 -10.57
C VAL A 741 50.43 10.86 -9.54
N GLY A 742 51.35 11.73 -9.99
CA GLY A 742 52.25 12.47 -9.10
C GLY A 742 51.50 13.43 -8.16
N GLY A 743 50.52 14.17 -8.66
CA GLY A 743 49.71 15.07 -7.83
C GLY A 743 48.78 14.31 -6.90
N THR A 744 48.21 13.19 -7.33
CA THR A 744 47.42 12.31 -6.46
C THR A 744 48.25 11.73 -5.31
N ILE A 745 49.47 11.24 -5.60
CA ILE A 745 50.41 10.77 -4.57
C ILE A 745 50.71 11.90 -3.58
N SER A 746 50.92 13.13 -4.08
CA SER A 746 51.22 14.29 -3.22
C SER A 746 50.06 14.70 -2.31
N LEU A 747 48.81 14.31 -2.62
CA LEU A 747 47.67 14.49 -1.73
C LEU A 747 47.57 13.37 -0.69
N LEU A 748 47.96 12.15 -1.05
CA LEU A 748 47.81 10.96 -0.20
C LEU A 748 49.00 10.73 0.75
N TRP A 749 50.18 11.23 0.41
CA TRP A 749 51.41 11.17 1.21
C TRP A 749 51.57 12.46 2.01
#